data_AF-A0A124BWI9-F1
#
_entry.id   AF-A0A124BWI9-F1
#
_cell.length_a   1.000
_cell.length_b   1.000
_cell.length_c   1.000
_cell.angle_alpha   90.00
_cell.angle_beta   90.00
_cell.angle_gamma   90.00
#
_symmetry.space_group_name_H-M   'P 1'
#
loop_
_entity.id
_entity.type
_entity.pdbx_description
1 polymer ?
#
loop_
_entity_poly.entity_id
_entity_poly.type
_entity_poly.pdbx_seq_one_letter_code
_entity_poly.pdbx_strand_id
1 'polypeptide(L)'
;MSPGLKLNSDLTKSAFTYTEVPLESPNSTTRMIRLLPNKDIDAEIECELFNYDLASGGGADSHLYEALSYVWGSNKRSRTIRLNNCAFPVTENLYLALSRLRNRQLERILWVDAICINQSNRDEKTKQIPLMREIYAQAQHVIVWLGEAYEDGDKALDGLWCLAEGQDIDIEGCGKLCVKLFQRAWFRRIWVLQEVGVARHIYIMCGSAKINGHAFCEGIKKLGRPLDYQEMIGPVAFLIKGALVRPKYELGSRGSLTIGELVGMYWYHNATEKHDKIYALLGLSDDPMTPALMPNYALPWDQVFMQVINHIFPDCSVETWPGSDIVIIRGMGCVLGHISSVQHVSDLGQQYVTVYFHDTALSIGYECAEEAGWELQTFAQVFSPGDIVFLLQGASMPSIIRLCKDHFRVITPAVTLCKSRPKESLERTSRGCHTPGGSCDVLLAWRIPLNNDTGFQRWPETELPEMVPAYQEQSLEAEYRRKGITRIMTGIVMRAFFSYHPKDEHIAHILISSGTDVPTASELTKALAERIAYPSGKILRFFLHSGQDDLSISEEMVKAVAEDISHHGYIFMELLFQLQGANLPISEEVVGAAAGNTGQYGHQVMMAIYRHRGKFFPMSENVVKAAAGNTGRQATEVLKLLFKTQGAALPVSEEVLKAAAGNDGTCGHEIFKFMVKHRGKDVLLSEDVYKTALANHSWGYENIKFLSEYLEDKIPISKELVRAAAGNRRAYDILEILIQHGKGGPLLTEDVAKAATEDQHGHKFLRRLFQHGEKVPPVSEDLVKAAAGNIHGAQILKLLFQHGEKGPRNSEEVLVAAAENNYGDLLLETLIQHGEGSLIISEEVVKAAAGNVLRGDHIVKLLLQQTGGNLPVSEEAINTAAGNVFLGDEIMKLFFQQKKKGKRLPISEEVVKTAAGNIYLGYGMMKLLFQQEGERLPISEEVIKIAAGNEKMGDKIMKYLLEQTGRNILPVTEEVLKASAENTECGARIMEVLQQERSL
;
A
#
# COMPACT_ATOMS: atom_id res chain seq x y z
N MET A 1 96.00 30.33 -56.13
CA MET A 1 94.61 30.37 -56.62
C MET A 1 94.07 28.95 -56.64
N SER A 2 93.15 28.64 -55.72
CA SER A 2 92.26 27.46 -55.66
C SER A 2 91.40 27.60 -54.39
N PRO A 3 90.16 27.08 -54.39
CA PRO A 3 88.98 27.92 -54.18
C PRO A 3 88.22 27.66 -52.87
N GLY A 4 87.22 28.52 -52.63
CA GLY A 4 86.55 28.74 -51.36
C GLY A 4 85.53 27.68 -50.93
N LEU A 5 85.42 27.56 -49.60
CA LEU A 5 84.32 26.90 -48.90
C LEU A 5 83.22 27.94 -48.63
N LYS A 6 82.04 27.69 -49.21
CA LYS A 6 80.82 28.44 -48.94
C LYS A 6 80.43 28.25 -47.47
N LEU A 7 80.22 29.37 -46.77
CA LEU A 7 79.43 29.41 -45.54
C LEU A 7 78.03 28.89 -45.86
N ASN A 8 77.64 27.77 -45.25
CA ASN A 8 76.23 27.43 -45.10
C ASN A 8 75.66 28.34 -44.01
N SER A 9 74.70 29.15 -44.40
CA SER A 9 73.85 29.93 -43.50
C SER A 9 73.08 29.00 -42.57
N ASP A 10 73.31 29.14 -41.27
CA ASP A 10 72.45 28.63 -40.21
C ASP A 10 71.01 29.12 -40.43
N LEU A 11 70.14 28.21 -40.86
CA LEU A 11 68.69 28.38 -40.77
C LEU A 11 68.29 28.22 -39.31
N THR A 12 68.26 29.33 -38.57
CA THR A 12 67.44 29.45 -37.37
C THR A 12 66.02 28.99 -37.73
N LYS A 13 65.59 27.81 -37.24
CA LYS A 13 64.21 27.33 -37.40
C LYS A 13 63.29 28.44 -36.89
N SER A 14 62.52 29.07 -37.77
CA SER A 14 61.58 30.13 -37.38
C SER A 14 60.57 29.55 -36.38
N ALA A 15 60.39 30.21 -35.25
CA ALA A 15 59.32 29.87 -34.32
C ALA A 15 57.97 30.12 -35.00
N PHE A 16 57.01 29.21 -34.78
CA PHE A 16 55.66 29.36 -35.31
C PHE A 16 54.96 30.56 -34.66
N THR A 17 54.38 31.44 -35.49
CA THR A 17 53.58 32.58 -35.04
C THR A 17 52.16 32.45 -35.57
N TYR A 18 51.19 32.62 -34.68
CA TYR A 18 49.78 32.62 -35.02
C TYR A 18 49.41 33.85 -35.85
N THR A 19 48.56 33.68 -36.86
CA THR A 19 47.91 34.80 -37.53
C THR A 19 46.96 35.49 -36.55
N GLU A 20 47.01 36.83 -36.52
CA GLU A 20 46.07 37.61 -35.71
C GLU A 20 44.65 37.41 -36.24
N VAL A 21 43.73 37.13 -35.32
CA VAL A 21 42.30 37.12 -35.58
C VAL A 21 41.79 38.52 -35.21
N PRO A 22 41.11 39.26 -36.11
CA PRO A 22 40.65 40.61 -35.82
C PRO A 22 39.81 40.64 -34.53
N LEU A 23 40.33 41.28 -33.49
CA LEU A 23 39.72 41.28 -32.15
C LEU A 23 38.52 42.23 -32.03
N GLU A 24 38.27 43.06 -33.05
CA GLU A 24 37.26 44.14 -33.08
C GLU A 24 36.09 43.89 -34.06
N SER A 25 36.10 42.80 -34.84
CA SER A 25 34.95 42.45 -35.70
C SER A 25 33.90 41.67 -34.90
N PRO A 26 32.59 41.89 -35.13
CA PRO A 26 31.55 41.24 -34.35
C PRO A 26 31.51 39.72 -34.63
N ASN A 27 32.04 38.93 -33.70
CA ASN A 27 31.63 37.57 -33.35
C ASN A 27 31.66 36.44 -34.41
N SER A 28 32.43 36.50 -35.51
CA SER A 28 32.35 35.41 -36.52
C SER A 28 33.66 34.86 -37.09
N THR A 29 34.85 35.35 -36.73
CA THR A 29 36.11 34.84 -37.33
C THR A 29 36.85 33.86 -36.41
N THR A 30 37.24 32.70 -36.96
CA THR A 30 38.11 31.71 -36.31
C THR A 30 39.25 31.30 -37.26
N ARG A 31 40.09 30.33 -36.88
CA ARG A 31 41.09 29.74 -37.78
C ARG A 31 40.73 28.30 -38.13
N MET A 32 41.14 27.87 -39.30
CA MET A 32 40.98 26.50 -39.79
C MET A 32 42.35 25.96 -40.20
N ILE A 33 42.53 24.65 -40.15
CA ILE A 33 43.69 23.98 -40.73
C ILE A 33 43.30 23.34 -42.06
N ARG A 34 44.17 23.49 -43.06
CA ARG A 34 44.18 22.67 -44.28
C ARG A 34 45.19 21.55 -44.05
N LEU A 35 44.70 20.33 -43.87
CA LEU A 35 45.51 19.12 -43.78
C LEU A 35 45.90 18.66 -45.19
N LEU A 36 47.20 18.69 -45.50
CA LEU A 36 47.71 18.41 -46.84
C LEU A 36 47.77 16.90 -47.13
N PRO A 37 47.47 16.48 -48.37
CA PRO A 37 47.50 15.07 -48.73
C PRO A 37 48.92 14.55 -48.90
N ASN A 38 49.12 13.25 -48.63
CA ASN A 38 50.36 12.56 -48.98
C ASN A 38 50.07 11.10 -49.34
N LYS A 39 50.72 10.60 -50.40
CA LYS A 39 50.58 9.20 -50.83
C LYS A 39 51.13 8.23 -49.80
N ASP A 40 52.21 8.61 -49.14
CA ASP A 40 52.82 7.85 -48.05
C ASP A 40 52.10 8.18 -46.73
N ILE A 41 51.61 7.14 -46.06
CA ILE A 41 50.86 7.26 -44.81
C ILE A 41 51.77 7.60 -43.62
N ASP A 42 53.06 7.26 -43.72
CA ASP A 42 54.05 7.47 -42.66
C ASP A 42 54.83 8.79 -42.84
N ALA A 43 54.63 9.49 -43.96
CA ALA A 43 55.23 10.79 -44.20
C ALA A 43 54.82 11.81 -43.13
N GLU A 44 55.68 12.81 -42.86
CA GLU A 44 55.39 13.87 -41.90
C GLU A 44 54.05 14.56 -42.20
N ILE A 45 53.25 14.82 -41.16
CA ILE A 45 51.96 15.49 -41.30
C ILE A 45 52.18 16.98 -41.54
N GLU A 46 51.62 17.50 -42.63
CA GLU A 46 51.71 18.91 -43.01
C GLU A 46 50.34 19.56 -43.00
N CYS A 47 50.25 20.74 -42.35
CA CYS A 47 49.05 21.53 -42.23
C CYS A 47 49.33 23.01 -42.53
N GLU A 48 48.35 23.71 -43.10
CA GLU A 48 48.35 25.17 -43.24
C GLU A 48 47.25 25.78 -42.38
N LEU A 49 47.57 26.78 -41.55
CA LEU A 49 46.61 27.51 -40.72
C LEU A 49 46.20 28.81 -41.41
N PHE A 50 44.89 29.04 -41.54
CA PHE A 50 44.35 30.25 -42.17
C PHE A 50 43.11 30.78 -41.44
N ASN A 51 42.81 32.07 -41.60
CA ASN A 51 41.63 32.71 -41.00
C ASN A 51 40.36 32.35 -41.78
N TYR A 52 39.25 32.13 -41.08
CA TYR A 52 37.96 31.70 -41.63
C TYR A 52 36.81 32.51 -41.02
N ASP A 53 35.92 33.04 -41.86
CA ASP A 53 34.75 33.78 -41.43
C ASP A 53 33.49 32.88 -41.44
N LEU A 54 32.90 32.72 -40.26
CA LEU A 54 31.67 31.96 -40.02
C LEU A 54 30.42 32.71 -40.49
N ALA A 55 30.45 34.04 -40.62
CA ALA A 55 29.28 34.84 -41.02
C ALA A 55 29.01 34.80 -42.53
N SER A 56 30.03 34.53 -43.34
CA SER A 56 29.95 34.53 -44.81
C SER A 56 29.12 33.37 -45.41
N GLY A 57 28.54 32.47 -44.59
CA GLY A 57 27.74 31.31 -45.03
C GLY A 57 26.22 31.51 -45.09
N GLY A 58 25.72 32.74 -45.00
CA GLY A 58 24.28 33.06 -45.06
C GLY A 58 23.68 32.94 -46.47
N GLY A 59 23.60 31.74 -47.04
CA GLY A 59 23.06 31.48 -48.37
C GLY A 59 23.01 29.99 -48.73
N ALA A 60 22.74 29.66 -50.01
CA ALA A 60 22.63 28.29 -50.53
C ALA A 60 23.91 27.43 -50.39
N ASP A 61 25.03 28.01 -49.94
CA ASP A 61 26.33 27.36 -49.81
C ASP A 61 26.57 26.90 -48.36
N SER A 62 26.59 25.58 -48.14
CA SER A 62 27.02 25.00 -46.86
C SER A 62 28.52 25.13 -46.66
N HIS A 63 28.97 25.49 -45.44
CA HIS A 63 30.38 25.44 -45.10
C HIS A 63 30.95 24.02 -45.33
N LEU A 64 32.15 23.94 -45.93
CA LEU A 64 32.79 22.68 -46.37
C LEU A 64 33.92 22.20 -45.43
N TYR A 65 34.00 22.73 -44.21
CA TYR A 65 34.97 22.26 -43.23
C TYR A 65 34.39 21.14 -42.35
N GLU A 66 35.25 20.26 -41.85
CA GLU A 66 34.91 19.28 -40.83
C GLU A 66 35.44 19.75 -39.46
N ALA A 67 34.79 19.40 -38.35
CA ALA A 67 35.27 19.73 -37.00
C ALA A 67 35.65 18.45 -36.24
N LEU A 68 36.79 18.45 -35.56
CA LEU A 68 37.32 17.29 -34.84
C LEU A 68 36.93 17.32 -33.36
N SER A 69 36.10 16.38 -32.93
CA SER A 69 35.78 16.11 -31.52
C SER A 69 36.67 14.99 -30.99
N TYR A 70 37.54 15.28 -30.02
CA TYR A 70 38.49 14.29 -29.49
C TYR A 70 38.93 14.60 -28.05
N VAL A 71 39.51 13.61 -27.38
CA VAL A 71 40.13 13.80 -26.06
C VAL A 71 41.58 14.22 -26.22
N TRP A 72 41.99 15.31 -25.58
CA TRP A 72 43.38 15.79 -25.68
C TRP A 72 44.39 14.77 -25.13
N GLY A 73 43.97 13.97 -24.15
CA GLY A 73 44.78 12.94 -23.51
C GLY A 73 45.78 13.56 -22.53
N SER A 74 46.99 13.03 -22.47
CA SER A 74 48.04 13.63 -21.65
C SER A 74 48.40 15.03 -22.16
N ASN A 75 48.63 15.98 -21.26
CA ASN A 75 49.12 17.32 -21.61
C ASN A 75 50.54 17.33 -22.23
N LYS A 76 51.19 16.16 -22.32
CA LYS A 76 52.50 16.00 -22.97
C LYS A 76 52.33 16.05 -24.49
N ARG A 77 52.88 17.11 -25.12
CA ARG A 77 52.95 17.24 -26.57
C ARG A 77 54.15 16.46 -27.12
N SER A 78 54.00 15.14 -27.22
CA SER A 78 55.08 14.19 -27.54
C SER A 78 55.37 14.01 -29.02
N ARG A 79 54.54 14.56 -29.93
CA ARG A 79 54.69 14.45 -31.38
C ARG A 79 54.83 15.84 -32.01
N THR A 80 55.33 15.92 -33.23
CA THR A 80 55.50 17.17 -33.97
C THR A 80 54.92 17.02 -35.37
N ILE A 81 54.20 18.06 -35.82
CA ILE A 81 53.71 18.20 -37.19
C ILE A 81 54.35 19.44 -37.82
N ARG A 82 54.24 19.59 -39.14
CA ARG A 82 54.65 20.79 -39.86
C ARG A 82 53.43 21.70 -40.07
N LEU A 83 53.36 22.83 -39.37
CA LEU A 83 52.28 23.81 -39.45
C LEU A 83 52.82 25.12 -40.04
N ASN A 84 52.28 25.58 -41.19
CA ASN A 84 52.82 26.73 -41.94
C ASN A 84 54.35 26.64 -42.14
N ASN A 85 54.84 25.46 -42.54
CA ASN A 85 56.27 25.13 -42.69
C ASN A 85 57.13 25.23 -41.42
N CYS A 86 56.52 25.37 -40.24
CA CYS A 86 57.22 25.40 -38.95
C CYS A 86 56.93 24.11 -38.16
N ALA A 87 57.89 23.66 -37.34
CA ALA A 87 57.68 22.54 -36.44
C ALA A 87 56.70 22.95 -35.31
N PHE A 88 55.58 22.24 -35.19
CA PHE A 88 54.54 22.52 -34.20
C PHE A 88 54.26 21.28 -33.33
N PRO A 89 54.41 21.36 -31.99
CA PRO A 89 54.22 20.23 -31.10
C PRO A 89 52.72 19.96 -30.86
N VAL A 90 52.32 18.69 -30.96
CA VAL A 90 50.96 18.20 -30.73
C VAL A 90 50.95 17.00 -29.79
N THR A 91 49.79 16.68 -29.20
CA THR A 91 49.64 15.45 -28.41
C THR A 91 49.66 14.23 -29.31
N GLU A 92 50.02 13.07 -28.76
CA GLU A 92 50.01 11.81 -29.52
C GLU A 92 48.63 11.46 -30.08
N ASN A 93 47.57 11.66 -29.28
CA ASN A 93 46.21 11.36 -29.76
C ASN A 93 45.81 12.24 -30.94
N LEU A 94 46.17 13.54 -30.93
CA LEU A 94 45.90 14.43 -32.05
C LEU A 94 46.72 14.07 -33.29
N TYR A 95 48.00 13.71 -33.12
CA TYR A 95 48.84 13.25 -34.22
C TYR A 95 48.23 12.04 -34.92
N LEU A 96 47.79 11.04 -34.14
CA LEU A 96 47.16 9.83 -34.66
C LEU A 96 45.84 10.16 -35.38
N ALA A 97 45.00 11.03 -34.81
CA ALA A 97 43.78 11.51 -35.47
C ALA A 97 44.07 12.15 -36.84
N LEU A 98 45.01 13.11 -36.90
CA LEU A 98 45.40 13.77 -38.15
C LEU A 98 45.99 12.79 -39.16
N SER A 99 46.80 11.83 -38.71
CA SER A 99 47.36 10.78 -39.57
C SER A 99 46.27 9.93 -40.22
N ARG A 100 45.21 9.58 -39.46
CA ARG A 100 44.07 8.80 -39.96
C ARG A 100 43.15 9.61 -40.87
N LEU A 101 43.02 10.90 -40.61
CA LEU A 101 42.19 11.81 -41.41
C LEU A 101 42.88 12.27 -42.69
N ARG A 102 44.22 12.20 -42.77
CA ARG A 102 44.97 12.61 -43.96
C ARG A 102 44.59 11.73 -45.15
N ASN A 103 44.10 12.36 -46.21
CA ASN A 103 43.79 11.69 -47.46
C ASN A 103 45.05 11.59 -48.35
N ARG A 104 45.07 10.65 -49.29
CA ARG A 104 46.22 10.45 -50.20
C ARG A 104 46.30 11.44 -51.35
N GLN A 105 45.19 12.11 -51.68
CA GLN A 105 45.07 12.92 -52.89
C GLN A 105 44.47 14.30 -52.64
N LEU A 106 43.53 14.41 -51.71
CA LEU A 106 42.79 15.66 -51.47
C LEU A 106 43.17 16.28 -50.12
N GLU A 107 43.33 17.60 -50.11
CA GLU A 107 43.40 18.34 -48.86
C GLU A 107 42.06 18.29 -48.11
N ARG A 108 42.13 18.43 -46.78
CA ARG A 108 40.94 18.47 -45.90
C ARG A 108 40.97 19.73 -45.05
N ILE A 109 39.86 20.45 -45.00
CA ILE A 109 39.72 21.63 -44.13
C ILE A 109 39.12 21.17 -42.81
N LEU A 110 39.88 21.31 -41.73
CA LEU A 110 39.49 20.87 -40.39
C LEU A 110 39.51 22.04 -39.41
N TRP A 111 38.56 22.04 -38.47
CA TRP A 111 38.69 22.78 -37.23
C TRP A 111 39.16 21.85 -36.12
N VAL A 112 40.29 22.21 -35.48
CA VAL A 112 40.88 21.49 -34.35
C VAL A 112 41.22 22.49 -33.27
N ASP A 113 40.47 22.48 -32.17
CA ASP A 113 40.61 23.42 -31.05
C ASP A 113 42.06 23.67 -30.59
N ALA A 114 42.86 22.61 -30.42
CA ALA A 114 44.23 22.68 -29.93
C ALA A 114 45.22 23.34 -30.90
N ILE A 115 44.86 23.45 -32.19
CA ILE A 115 45.67 24.11 -33.22
C ILE A 115 45.05 25.45 -33.62
N CYS A 116 43.74 25.48 -33.90
CA CYS A 116 43.02 26.65 -34.39
C CYS A 116 42.91 27.77 -33.35
N ILE A 117 42.92 27.45 -32.06
CA ILE A 117 42.92 28.44 -30.97
C ILE A 117 44.34 28.52 -30.38
N ASN A 118 44.82 29.74 -30.15
CA ASN A 118 46.08 29.96 -29.46
C ASN A 118 45.89 29.67 -27.97
N GLN A 119 46.20 28.44 -27.59
CA GLN A 119 45.97 27.94 -26.23
C GLN A 119 46.74 28.70 -25.14
N SER A 120 47.77 29.47 -25.51
CA SER A 120 48.56 30.29 -24.60
C SER A 120 48.00 31.70 -24.40
N ASN A 121 47.05 32.15 -25.22
CA ASN A 121 46.46 33.48 -25.15
C ASN A 121 45.07 33.43 -24.49
N ARG A 122 44.97 33.89 -23.25
CA ARG A 122 43.71 33.87 -22.47
C ARG A 122 42.62 34.77 -23.07
N ASP A 123 43.00 35.93 -23.62
CA ASP A 123 42.05 36.88 -24.20
C ASP A 123 41.44 36.30 -25.48
N GLU A 124 42.26 35.64 -26.30
CA GLU A 124 41.78 34.91 -27.48
C GLU A 124 40.84 33.77 -27.08
N LYS A 125 41.23 32.94 -26.10
CA LYS A 125 40.39 31.84 -25.61
C LYS A 125 39.01 32.33 -25.13
N THR A 126 38.98 33.44 -24.41
CA THR A 126 37.73 34.03 -23.88
C THR A 126 36.77 34.44 -25.00
N LYS A 127 37.30 34.83 -26.16
CA LYS A 127 36.50 35.18 -27.35
C LYS A 127 36.17 33.99 -28.24
N GLN A 128 37.08 33.02 -28.39
CA GLN A 128 36.91 31.87 -29.29
C GLN A 128 36.06 30.73 -28.69
N ILE A 129 36.11 30.50 -27.37
CA ILE A 129 35.31 29.45 -26.72
C ILE A 129 33.80 29.64 -26.95
N PRO A 130 33.22 30.85 -26.79
CA PRO A 130 31.81 31.09 -27.13
C PRO A 130 31.43 30.73 -28.57
N LEU A 131 32.37 30.81 -29.52
CA LEU A 131 32.14 30.47 -30.94
C LEU A 131 32.11 28.97 -31.21
N MET A 132 32.56 28.11 -30.27
CA MET A 132 32.60 26.66 -30.48
C MET A 132 31.23 26.09 -30.88
N ARG A 133 30.15 26.63 -30.28
CA ARG A 133 28.78 26.25 -30.66
C ARG A 133 28.55 26.42 -32.16
N GLU A 134 28.86 27.59 -32.69
CA GLU A 134 28.62 27.95 -34.08
C GLU A 134 29.49 27.13 -35.02
N ILE A 135 30.75 26.92 -34.63
CA ILE A 135 31.72 26.12 -35.40
C ILE A 135 31.24 24.68 -35.56
N TYR A 136 30.85 24.00 -34.49
CA TYR A 136 30.35 22.63 -34.59
C TYR A 136 28.98 22.53 -35.28
N ALA A 137 28.12 23.55 -35.13
CA ALA A 137 26.79 23.57 -35.75
C ALA A 137 26.85 23.77 -37.27
N GLN A 138 27.82 24.58 -37.73
CA GLN A 138 28.01 24.92 -39.14
C GLN A 138 28.92 23.94 -39.87
N ALA A 139 29.68 23.10 -39.16
CA ALA A 139 30.55 22.10 -39.77
C ALA A 139 29.76 21.16 -40.72
N GLN A 140 30.37 20.81 -41.86
CA GLN A 140 29.81 19.83 -42.79
C GLN A 140 29.67 18.47 -42.10
N HIS A 141 30.72 18.09 -41.37
CA HIS A 141 30.77 16.88 -40.56
C HIS A 141 31.52 17.15 -39.25
N VAL A 142 31.00 16.61 -38.15
CA VAL A 142 31.74 16.48 -36.90
C VAL A 142 32.29 15.07 -36.82
N ILE A 143 33.62 14.97 -36.71
CA ILE A 143 34.34 13.72 -36.61
C ILE A 143 34.67 13.47 -35.15
N VAL A 144 34.03 12.47 -34.56
CA VAL A 144 34.33 11.96 -33.23
C VAL A 144 35.48 10.96 -33.34
N TRP A 145 36.63 11.30 -32.79
CA TRP A 145 37.80 10.45 -32.73
C TRP A 145 37.95 9.83 -31.33
N LEU A 146 37.69 8.53 -31.23
CA LEU A 146 37.76 7.77 -29.98
C LEU A 146 39.18 7.28 -29.65
N GLY A 147 40.16 7.45 -30.56
CA GLY A 147 41.52 6.93 -30.42
C GLY A 147 41.82 5.74 -31.34
N GLU A 148 43.06 5.23 -31.29
CA GLU A 148 43.48 4.04 -32.04
C GLU A 148 42.75 2.77 -31.58
N ALA A 149 42.89 1.69 -32.36
CA ALA A 149 42.21 0.39 -32.19
C ALA A 149 42.65 -0.45 -30.97
N TYR A 150 43.10 0.19 -29.88
CA TYR A 150 43.41 -0.52 -28.64
C TYR A 150 42.16 -1.14 -28.01
N GLU A 151 42.35 -2.29 -27.38
CA GLU A 151 41.28 -3.03 -26.69
C GLU A 151 40.09 -3.39 -27.59
N ASP A 152 40.36 -3.63 -28.89
CA ASP A 152 39.36 -4.07 -29.88
C ASP A 152 38.23 -3.05 -30.11
N GLY A 153 38.51 -1.75 -29.91
CA GLY A 153 37.52 -0.69 -30.10
C GLY A 153 37.06 -0.50 -31.55
N ASP A 154 37.87 -0.91 -32.53
CA ASP A 154 37.50 -0.97 -33.95
C ASP A 154 36.47 -2.07 -34.21
N LYS A 155 36.70 -3.28 -33.69
CA LYS A 155 35.76 -4.41 -33.75
C LYS A 155 34.43 -4.08 -33.04
N ALA A 156 34.47 -3.30 -31.96
CA ALA A 156 33.27 -2.81 -31.30
C ALA A 156 32.43 -1.92 -32.23
N LEU A 157 33.05 -0.98 -32.95
CA LEU A 157 32.34 -0.14 -33.92
C LEU A 157 31.81 -0.95 -35.11
N ASP A 158 32.59 -1.91 -35.62
CA ASP A 158 32.14 -2.79 -36.71
C ASP A 158 30.96 -3.68 -36.26
N GLY A 159 31.01 -4.19 -35.03
CA GLY A 159 29.89 -4.93 -34.43
C GLY A 159 28.63 -4.08 -34.31
N LEU A 160 28.75 -2.82 -33.86
CA LEU A 160 27.61 -1.89 -33.83
C LEU A 160 27.08 -1.60 -35.24
N TRP A 161 27.95 -1.48 -36.25
CA TRP A 161 27.56 -1.33 -37.65
C TRP A 161 26.74 -2.52 -38.14
N CYS A 162 27.25 -3.73 -37.96
CA CYS A 162 26.58 -4.98 -38.34
C CYS A 162 25.20 -5.11 -37.67
N LEU A 163 25.10 -4.78 -36.37
CA LEU A 163 23.83 -4.75 -35.66
C LEU A 163 22.87 -3.74 -36.29
N ALA A 164 23.32 -2.51 -36.53
CA ALA A 164 22.51 -1.47 -37.15
C ALA A 164 21.92 -1.92 -38.50
N GLU A 165 22.68 -2.64 -39.31
CA GLU A 165 22.21 -3.23 -40.58
C GLU A 165 21.31 -4.46 -40.42
N GLY A 166 21.20 -5.03 -39.21
CA GLY A 166 20.38 -6.23 -38.94
C GLY A 166 21.09 -7.53 -39.32
N GLN A 167 22.42 -7.53 -39.37
CA GLN A 167 23.19 -8.74 -39.56
C GLN A 167 23.15 -9.61 -38.30
N ASP A 168 23.13 -10.93 -38.48
CA ASP A 168 23.16 -11.89 -37.38
C ASP A 168 24.59 -12.01 -36.86
N ILE A 169 24.84 -11.46 -35.67
CA ILE A 169 26.14 -11.49 -35.01
C ILE A 169 25.97 -11.86 -33.53
N ASP A 170 27.05 -12.33 -32.91
CA ASP A 170 27.07 -12.57 -31.46
C ASP A 170 26.91 -11.26 -30.67
N ILE A 171 25.67 -10.98 -30.24
CA ILE A 171 25.28 -9.80 -29.45
C ILE A 171 26.05 -9.75 -28.13
N GLU A 172 26.31 -10.91 -27.49
CA GLU A 172 27.00 -10.94 -26.21
C GLU A 172 28.49 -10.61 -26.37
N GLY A 173 29.14 -11.18 -27.39
CA GLY A 173 30.51 -10.85 -27.76
C GLY A 173 30.66 -9.37 -28.13
N CYS A 174 29.76 -8.84 -28.97
CA CYS A 174 29.71 -7.43 -29.34
C CYS A 174 29.54 -6.53 -28.11
N GLY A 175 28.66 -6.91 -27.18
CA GLY A 175 28.41 -6.18 -25.93
C GLY A 175 29.67 -6.04 -25.07
N LYS A 176 30.44 -7.12 -24.89
CA LYS A 176 31.71 -7.10 -24.13
C LYS A 176 32.75 -6.16 -24.75
N LEU A 177 32.81 -6.08 -26.08
CA LEU A 177 33.70 -5.15 -26.79
C LEU A 177 33.22 -3.69 -26.62
N CYS A 178 31.92 -3.47 -26.74
CA CYS A 178 31.30 -2.16 -26.57
C CYS A 178 31.51 -1.58 -25.16
N VAL A 179 31.50 -2.42 -24.12
CA VAL A 179 31.82 -2.00 -22.73
C VAL A 179 33.18 -1.27 -22.67
N LYS A 180 34.23 -1.85 -23.27
CA LYS A 180 35.57 -1.22 -23.29
C LYS A 180 35.60 0.05 -24.12
N LEU A 181 34.88 0.06 -25.25
CA LEU A 181 34.74 1.25 -26.09
C LEU A 181 34.12 2.42 -25.30
N PHE A 182 33.07 2.16 -24.54
CA PHE A 182 32.34 3.18 -23.77
C PHE A 182 33.06 3.63 -22.50
N GLN A 183 34.04 2.87 -22.02
CA GLN A 183 34.93 3.30 -20.94
C GLN A 183 35.95 4.37 -21.38
N ARG A 184 36.10 4.60 -22.69
CA ARG A 184 37.02 5.62 -23.20
C ARG A 184 36.61 7.02 -22.72
N ALA A 185 37.61 7.82 -22.37
CA ALA A 185 37.44 9.13 -21.76
C ALA A 185 36.56 10.11 -22.58
N TRP A 186 36.40 9.88 -23.89
CA TRP A 186 35.57 10.72 -24.76
C TRP A 186 34.11 10.73 -24.30
N PHE A 187 33.55 9.55 -24.00
CA PHE A 187 32.16 9.42 -23.54
C PHE A 187 31.87 10.04 -22.17
N ARG A 188 32.92 10.45 -21.45
CA ARG A 188 32.80 11.09 -20.14
C ARG A 188 33.21 12.55 -20.16
N ARG A 189 33.58 13.15 -21.29
CA ARG A 189 34.08 14.54 -21.30
C ARG A 189 32.93 15.51 -21.52
N ILE A 190 32.75 16.50 -20.66
CA ILE A 190 31.58 17.38 -20.77
C ILE A 190 31.60 18.27 -22.03
N TRP A 191 32.78 18.73 -22.45
CA TRP A 191 32.91 19.55 -23.65
C TRP A 191 32.41 18.85 -24.92
N VAL A 192 32.53 17.52 -25.02
CA VAL A 192 32.13 16.79 -26.24
C VAL A 192 30.62 16.85 -26.49
N LEU A 193 29.84 17.13 -25.45
CA LEU A 193 28.38 17.23 -25.52
C LEU A 193 27.94 18.36 -26.43
N GLN A 194 28.56 19.54 -26.28
CA GLN A 194 28.27 20.66 -27.16
C GLN A 194 28.70 20.34 -28.60
N GLU A 195 29.82 19.65 -28.78
CA GLU A 195 30.38 19.29 -30.09
C GLU A 195 29.43 18.38 -30.88
N VAL A 196 28.85 17.37 -30.25
CA VAL A 196 27.90 16.46 -30.90
C VAL A 196 26.44 16.91 -30.80
N GLY A 197 26.11 17.75 -29.81
CA GLY A 197 24.77 18.23 -29.51
C GLY A 197 24.26 19.33 -30.43
N VAL A 198 25.15 19.98 -31.19
CA VAL A 198 24.77 20.94 -32.24
C VAL A 198 25.12 20.47 -33.65
N ALA A 199 25.94 19.42 -33.77
CA ALA A 199 26.39 18.87 -35.05
C ALA A 199 25.24 18.40 -35.96
N ARG A 200 25.32 18.64 -37.26
CA ARG A 200 24.27 18.17 -38.20
C ARG A 200 24.55 16.79 -38.78
N HIS A 201 25.82 16.45 -38.93
CA HIS A 201 26.26 15.15 -39.41
C HIS A 201 27.45 14.68 -38.59
N ILE A 202 27.38 13.48 -38.02
CA ILE A 202 28.39 12.94 -37.12
C ILE A 202 28.95 11.64 -37.68
N TYR A 203 30.28 11.53 -37.67
CA TYR A 203 30.99 10.27 -37.88
C TYR A 203 31.80 9.92 -36.64
N ILE A 204 31.75 8.65 -36.24
CA ILE A 204 32.51 8.14 -35.09
C ILE A 204 33.58 7.21 -35.61
N MET A 205 34.81 7.44 -35.18
CA MET A 205 35.99 6.72 -35.63
C MET A 205 36.77 6.14 -34.45
N CYS A 206 37.24 4.90 -34.61
CA CYS A 206 38.13 4.22 -33.70
C CYS A 206 39.14 3.40 -34.53
N GLY A 207 40.42 3.79 -34.48
CA GLY A 207 41.41 3.25 -35.42
C GLY A 207 41.01 3.50 -36.87
N SER A 208 40.87 2.43 -37.67
CA SER A 208 40.38 2.51 -39.05
C SER A 208 38.87 2.33 -39.20
N ALA A 209 38.17 1.85 -38.17
CA ALA A 209 36.72 1.67 -38.22
C ALA A 209 35.99 3.02 -38.16
N LYS A 210 34.90 3.14 -38.93
CA LYS A 210 34.10 4.36 -39.05
C LYS A 210 32.62 4.01 -39.15
N ILE A 211 31.80 4.66 -38.34
CA ILE A 211 30.34 4.53 -38.34
C ILE A 211 29.70 5.91 -38.37
N ASN A 212 28.54 6.05 -39.03
CA ASN A 212 27.75 7.29 -38.95
C ASN A 212 26.95 7.33 -37.64
N GLY A 213 26.67 8.52 -37.12
CA GLY A 213 26.00 8.68 -35.82
C GLY A 213 24.65 7.96 -35.70
N HIS A 214 23.87 7.90 -36.78
CA HIS A 214 22.59 7.18 -36.78
C HIS A 214 22.78 5.67 -36.65
N ALA A 215 23.65 5.07 -37.46
CA ALA A 215 23.98 3.65 -37.39
C ALA A 215 24.60 3.30 -36.02
N PHE A 216 25.39 4.18 -35.43
CA PHE A 216 25.90 4.00 -34.07
C PHE A 216 24.75 3.91 -33.05
N CYS A 217 23.80 4.85 -33.09
CA CYS A 217 22.64 4.82 -32.20
C CYS A 217 21.74 3.60 -32.45
N GLU A 218 21.49 3.21 -33.70
CA GLU A 218 20.71 2.00 -34.03
C GLU A 218 21.43 0.70 -33.67
N GLY A 219 22.77 0.68 -33.74
CA GLY A 219 23.59 -0.44 -33.27
C GLY A 219 23.50 -0.61 -31.76
N ILE A 220 23.63 0.49 -30.99
CA ILE A 220 23.42 0.48 -29.54
C ILE A 220 22.00 0.01 -29.23
N LYS A 221 21.04 0.50 -30.02
CA LYS A 221 19.63 0.16 -29.87
C LYS A 221 19.40 -1.36 -29.91
N LYS A 222 19.93 -2.01 -30.94
CA LYS A 222 19.76 -3.45 -31.17
C LYS A 222 20.61 -4.32 -30.24
N LEU A 223 21.60 -3.76 -29.55
CA LEU A 223 22.40 -4.48 -28.56
C LEU A 223 21.56 -4.94 -27.35
N GLY A 224 20.45 -4.24 -27.06
CA GLY A 224 19.33 -4.74 -26.25
C GLY A 224 19.61 -5.11 -24.78
N ARG A 225 20.78 -4.78 -24.22
CA ARG A 225 21.15 -5.05 -22.82
C ARG A 225 21.45 -3.76 -22.05
N PRO A 226 21.05 -3.65 -20.77
CA PRO A 226 21.56 -2.59 -19.90
C PRO A 226 23.06 -2.83 -19.71
N LEU A 227 23.86 -2.03 -20.40
CA LEU A 227 25.30 -1.95 -20.14
C LEU A 227 25.49 -1.22 -18.81
N ASP A 228 26.50 -1.59 -18.02
CA ASP A 228 26.89 -0.89 -16.77
C ASP A 228 27.20 0.62 -16.97
N TYR A 229 27.14 1.11 -18.21
CA TYR A 229 27.45 2.47 -18.64
C TYR A 229 26.28 3.16 -19.37
N GLN A 230 25.09 2.58 -19.42
CA GLN A 230 23.94 3.17 -20.12
C GLN A 230 23.58 4.56 -19.55
N GLU A 231 23.73 4.77 -18.24
CA GLU A 231 23.60 6.07 -17.56
C GLU A 231 24.52 7.16 -18.12
N MET A 232 25.70 6.78 -18.66
CA MET A 232 26.67 7.71 -19.23
C MET A 232 26.48 7.88 -20.74
N ILE A 233 26.18 6.79 -21.44
CA ILE A 233 26.09 6.75 -22.90
C ILE A 233 24.76 7.31 -23.39
N GLY A 234 23.67 7.02 -22.69
CA GLY A 234 22.31 7.41 -23.09
C GLY A 234 22.21 8.91 -23.41
N PRO A 235 22.62 9.81 -22.50
CA PRO A 235 22.66 11.25 -22.75
C PRO A 235 23.44 11.65 -24.01
N VAL A 236 24.63 11.07 -24.22
CA VAL A 236 25.45 11.36 -25.41
C VAL A 236 24.78 10.83 -26.68
N ALA A 237 24.25 9.60 -26.65
CA ALA A 237 23.58 8.98 -27.79
C ALA A 237 22.27 9.69 -28.15
N PHE A 238 21.57 10.26 -27.17
CA PHE A 238 20.42 11.13 -27.38
C PHE A 238 20.79 12.37 -28.21
N LEU A 239 21.90 13.05 -27.86
CA LEU A 239 22.41 14.15 -28.68
C LEU A 239 22.84 13.70 -30.08
N ILE A 240 23.50 12.56 -30.21
CA ILE A 240 23.94 12.05 -31.52
C ILE A 240 22.72 11.73 -32.40
N LYS A 241 21.69 11.09 -31.84
CA LYS A 241 20.44 10.74 -32.55
C LYS A 241 19.72 11.99 -33.07
N GLY A 242 19.70 13.06 -32.28
CA GLY A 242 19.08 14.34 -32.66
C GLY A 242 19.69 14.99 -33.90
N ALA A 243 20.93 14.66 -34.28
CA ALA A 243 21.64 15.30 -35.40
C ALA A 243 20.88 15.26 -36.74
N LEU A 244 20.17 14.15 -37.03
CA LEU A 244 19.46 13.96 -38.30
C LEU A 244 18.26 14.90 -38.51
N VAL A 245 17.67 15.41 -37.43
CA VAL A 245 16.42 16.18 -37.46
C VAL A 245 16.63 17.67 -37.15
N ARG A 246 17.88 18.11 -36.96
CA ARG A 246 18.21 19.52 -36.65
C ARG A 246 17.94 20.43 -37.87
N PRO A 247 17.20 21.55 -37.70
CA PRO A 247 16.88 22.46 -38.78
C PRO A 247 18.13 23.15 -39.36
N LYS A 248 18.11 23.40 -40.68
CA LYS A 248 19.25 23.96 -41.44
C LYS A 248 19.55 25.44 -41.14
N TYR A 249 18.57 26.23 -40.67
CA TYR A 249 18.60 27.69 -40.79
C TYR A 249 18.31 28.48 -39.50
N GLU A 250 18.24 27.84 -38.33
CA GLU A 250 18.02 28.54 -37.05
C GLU A 250 19.31 28.59 -36.21
N LEU A 251 20.36 29.22 -36.74
CA LEU A 251 21.63 29.46 -36.02
C LEU A 251 21.45 30.19 -34.68
N GLY A 252 20.40 31.02 -34.60
CA GLY A 252 19.99 31.76 -33.39
C GLY A 252 19.12 30.97 -32.41
N SER A 253 18.53 29.83 -32.80
CA SER A 253 17.77 28.98 -31.87
C SER A 253 18.76 28.37 -30.89
N ARG A 254 18.70 28.82 -29.64
CA ARG A 254 19.27 28.09 -28.52
C ARG A 254 18.58 26.72 -28.42
N GLY A 255 19.20 25.73 -27.78
CA GLY A 255 18.71 24.34 -27.86
C GLY A 255 17.29 24.17 -27.31
N SER A 256 16.77 22.94 -27.24
CA SER A 256 15.39 22.72 -26.76
C SER A 256 15.27 22.37 -25.28
N LEU A 257 16.37 22.44 -24.52
CA LEU A 257 16.46 21.97 -23.14
C LEU A 257 16.95 23.10 -22.23
N THR A 258 16.40 23.16 -21.02
CA THR A 258 16.86 24.12 -20.01
C THR A 258 18.23 23.72 -19.44
N ILE A 259 18.95 24.67 -18.83
CA ILE A 259 20.22 24.42 -18.15
C ILE A 259 20.03 23.41 -17.00
N GLY A 260 18.88 23.46 -16.31
CA GLY A 260 18.53 22.48 -15.27
C GLY A 260 18.46 21.06 -15.83
N GLU A 261 17.75 20.86 -16.94
CA GLU A 261 17.67 19.55 -17.60
C GLU A 261 19.06 19.07 -18.03
N LEU A 262 19.84 19.92 -18.69
CA LEU A 262 21.18 19.55 -19.17
C LEU A 262 22.12 19.15 -18.01
N VAL A 263 22.12 19.89 -16.90
CA VAL A 263 22.95 19.54 -15.74
C VAL A 263 22.51 18.19 -15.14
N GLY A 264 21.21 17.92 -15.10
CA GLY A 264 20.67 16.61 -14.68
C GLY A 264 21.02 15.46 -15.65
N MET A 265 20.97 15.72 -16.96
CA MET A 265 21.29 14.73 -18.00
C MET A 265 22.76 14.34 -18.03
N TYR A 266 23.67 15.30 -17.82
CA TYR A 266 25.11 15.10 -18.03
C TYR A 266 25.94 15.07 -16.75
N TRP A 267 25.27 14.86 -15.62
CA TRP A 267 25.81 14.72 -14.27
C TRP A 267 27.19 14.05 -14.17
N TYR A 268 27.36 12.87 -14.81
CA TYR A 268 28.58 12.05 -14.73
C TYR A 268 29.72 12.49 -15.67
N HIS A 269 29.55 13.56 -16.46
CA HIS A 269 30.58 13.99 -17.42
C HIS A 269 31.66 14.83 -16.72
N ASN A 270 32.90 14.38 -16.80
CA ASN A 270 34.11 15.01 -16.28
C ASN A 270 34.48 16.29 -17.05
N ALA A 271 35.06 17.23 -16.31
CA ALA A 271 35.37 18.57 -16.80
C ALA A 271 36.69 19.04 -16.18
N THR A 272 37.77 19.22 -16.97
CA THR A 272 39.11 19.54 -16.43
C THR A 272 39.08 20.66 -15.39
N GLU A 273 38.38 21.75 -15.69
CA GLU A 273 38.02 22.81 -14.75
C GLU A 273 36.58 22.58 -14.26
N LYS A 274 36.31 22.82 -12.96
CA LYS A 274 34.99 22.57 -12.37
C LYS A 274 33.89 23.40 -13.05
N HIS A 275 34.18 24.65 -13.39
CA HIS A 275 33.29 25.58 -14.09
C HIS A 275 32.70 25.02 -15.38
N ASP A 276 33.47 24.19 -16.08
CA ASP A 276 33.08 23.61 -17.36
C ASP A 276 31.91 22.62 -17.19
N LYS A 277 31.63 22.15 -15.96
CA LYS A 277 30.41 21.40 -15.63
C LYS A 277 29.12 22.14 -16.02
N ILE A 278 29.17 23.46 -16.05
CA ILE A 278 28.07 24.33 -16.47
C ILE A 278 28.37 24.96 -17.83
N TYR A 279 29.54 25.56 -18.01
CA TYR A 279 29.82 26.39 -19.18
C TYR A 279 29.82 25.62 -20.50
N ALA A 280 30.17 24.33 -20.49
CA ALA A 280 30.07 23.47 -21.66
C ALA A 280 28.62 23.18 -22.09
N LEU A 281 27.65 23.37 -21.20
CA LEU A 281 26.23 23.10 -21.46
C LEU A 281 25.47 24.33 -21.98
N LEU A 282 26.02 25.53 -21.76
CA LEU A 282 25.38 26.80 -22.16
C LEU A 282 25.10 26.89 -23.66
N GLY A 283 25.93 26.26 -24.50
CA GLY A 283 25.71 26.23 -25.95
C GLY A 283 24.53 25.34 -26.38
N LEU A 284 24.05 24.46 -25.50
CA LEU A 284 22.92 23.56 -25.70
C LEU A 284 21.65 24.03 -25.00
N SER A 285 21.76 24.96 -24.05
CA SER A 285 20.67 25.45 -23.22
C SER A 285 19.79 26.44 -23.98
N ASP A 286 18.47 26.35 -23.80
CA ASP A 286 17.47 27.32 -24.26
C ASP A 286 17.40 28.59 -23.38
N ASP A 287 18.04 28.55 -22.21
CA ASP A 287 17.93 29.65 -21.24
C ASP A 287 18.48 30.97 -21.80
N PRO A 288 17.86 32.10 -21.41
CA PRO A 288 18.41 33.41 -21.73
C PRO A 288 19.78 33.57 -21.06
N MET A 289 20.73 34.24 -21.74
CA MET A 289 22.05 34.51 -21.14
C MET A 289 21.88 35.61 -20.10
N THR A 290 21.76 35.22 -18.84
CA THR A 290 21.75 36.12 -17.69
C THR A 290 23.18 36.28 -17.16
N PRO A 291 23.47 37.32 -16.35
CA PRO A 291 24.77 37.45 -15.69
C PRO A 291 25.19 36.22 -14.88
N ALA A 292 24.23 35.45 -14.34
CA ALA A 292 24.47 34.21 -13.61
C ALA A 292 24.96 33.06 -14.50
N LEU A 293 24.59 33.07 -15.78
CA LEU A 293 24.99 32.06 -16.77
C LEU A 293 26.13 32.52 -17.68
N MET A 294 26.70 33.72 -17.47
CA MET A 294 27.85 34.17 -18.25
C MET A 294 29.14 33.49 -17.79
N PRO A 295 29.96 32.92 -18.71
CA PRO A 295 31.24 32.32 -18.35
C PRO A 295 32.18 33.29 -17.64
N ASN A 296 32.55 32.97 -16.40
CA ASN A 296 33.48 33.74 -15.58
C ASN A 296 34.38 32.83 -14.73
N TYR A 297 35.55 32.49 -15.27
CA TYR A 297 36.55 31.65 -14.60
C TYR A 297 37.29 32.36 -13.46
N ALA A 298 37.05 33.66 -13.22
CA ALA A 298 37.65 34.38 -12.09
C ALA A 298 36.89 34.14 -10.78
N LEU A 299 35.62 33.72 -10.86
CA LEU A 299 34.82 33.40 -9.67
C LEU A 299 35.18 32.01 -9.12
N PRO A 300 35.21 31.81 -7.80
CA PRO A 300 35.27 30.48 -7.21
C PRO A 300 34.09 29.59 -7.65
N TRP A 301 34.32 28.27 -7.74
CA TRP A 301 33.31 27.30 -8.18
C TRP A 301 32.02 27.36 -7.37
N ASP A 302 32.10 27.47 -6.04
CA ASP A 302 30.95 27.56 -5.14
C ASP A 302 30.05 28.75 -5.48
N GLN A 303 30.62 29.90 -5.82
CA GLN A 303 29.85 31.07 -6.23
C GLN A 303 29.19 30.89 -7.60
N VAL A 304 29.90 30.31 -8.57
CA VAL A 304 29.32 30.00 -9.89
C VAL A 304 28.19 29.00 -9.74
N PHE A 305 28.39 27.97 -8.90
CA PHE A 305 27.38 26.97 -8.64
C PHE A 305 26.14 27.60 -8.00
N MET A 306 26.31 28.42 -6.96
CA MET A 306 25.22 29.17 -6.32
C MET A 306 24.46 30.06 -7.31
N GLN A 307 25.16 30.78 -8.19
CA GLN A 307 24.52 31.62 -9.22
C GLN A 307 23.64 30.81 -10.17
N VAL A 308 24.11 29.63 -10.60
CA VAL A 308 23.37 28.74 -11.48
C VAL A 308 22.17 28.12 -10.78
N ILE A 309 22.32 27.69 -9.52
CA ILE A 309 21.19 27.17 -8.72
C ILE A 309 20.15 28.25 -8.49
N ASN A 310 20.54 29.48 -8.18
CA ASN A 310 19.61 30.61 -8.07
C ASN A 310 18.92 30.92 -9.40
N HIS A 311 19.56 30.68 -10.55
CA HIS A 311 18.89 30.80 -11.85
C HIS A 311 17.85 29.69 -12.05
N ILE A 312 18.14 28.45 -11.64
CA ILE A 312 17.21 27.32 -11.74
C ILE A 312 16.06 27.45 -10.73
N PHE A 313 16.33 27.94 -9.52
CA PHE A 313 15.40 28.04 -8.39
C PHE A 313 15.39 29.47 -7.82
N PRO A 314 14.76 30.44 -8.51
CA PRO A 314 14.90 31.88 -8.21
C PRO A 314 14.30 32.32 -6.88
N ASP A 315 13.26 31.64 -6.37
CA ASP A 315 12.60 32.00 -5.10
C ASP A 315 13.10 31.15 -3.92
N CYS A 316 14.19 30.40 -4.09
CA CYS A 316 14.77 29.54 -3.05
C CYS A 316 16.01 30.18 -2.41
N SER A 317 16.26 29.85 -1.15
CA SER A 317 17.53 30.11 -0.48
C SER A 317 18.52 28.99 -0.79
N VAL A 318 19.73 29.36 -1.18
CA VAL A 318 20.75 28.41 -1.65
C VAL A 318 22.04 28.61 -0.86
N GLU A 319 22.57 27.51 -0.31
CA GLU A 319 23.81 27.49 0.45
C GLU A 319 24.85 26.57 -0.21
N THR A 320 26.05 27.10 -0.43
CA THR A 320 27.20 26.38 -1.00
C THR A 320 28.45 26.66 -0.17
N TRP A 321 29.44 25.77 -0.24
CA TRP A 321 30.70 25.91 0.49
C TRP A 321 31.92 25.68 -0.41
N PRO A 322 33.05 26.38 -0.18
CA PRO A 322 34.29 26.13 -0.90
C PRO A 322 34.74 24.68 -0.80
N GLY A 323 34.95 24.04 -1.95
CA GLY A 323 35.41 22.64 -2.03
C GLY A 323 34.32 21.58 -1.88
N SER A 324 33.11 21.96 -1.46
CA SER A 324 31.94 21.06 -1.43
C SER A 324 31.43 20.79 -2.85
N ASP A 325 30.96 19.57 -3.06
CA ASP A 325 30.22 19.17 -4.26
C ASP A 325 28.69 19.12 -4.01
N ILE A 326 28.25 19.36 -2.77
CA ILE A 326 26.86 19.42 -2.33
C ILE A 326 26.40 20.88 -2.16
N VAL A 327 25.19 21.17 -2.65
CA VAL A 327 24.42 22.38 -2.41
C VAL A 327 23.15 22.06 -1.61
N ILE A 328 22.78 22.96 -0.70
CA ILE A 328 21.50 22.90 0.03
C ILE A 328 20.57 23.98 -0.52
N ILE A 329 19.34 23.58 -0.80
CA ILE A 329 18.29 24.43 -1.37
C ILE A 329 17.12 24.40 -0.41
N ARG A 330 16.75 25.55 0.14
CA ARG A 330 15.60 25.73 1.03
C ARG A 330 14.55 26.56 0.31
N GLY A 331 13.31 26.11 0.30
CA GLY A 331 12.26 26.85 -0.37
C GLY A 331 10.88 26.24 -0.17
N MET A 332 9.87 27.02 -0.54
CA MET A 332 8.49 26.58 -0.55
C MET A 332 8.20 25.85 -1.86
N GLY A 333 7.41 24.78 -1.81
CA GLY A 333 6.98 24.08 -3.03
C GLY A 333 5.80 23.15 -2.81
N CYS A 334 5.38 22.48 -3.87
CA CYS A 334 4.23 21.59 -3.84
C CYS A 334 4.51 20.26 -4.53
N VAL A 335 3.90 19.20 -4.01
CA VAL A 335 3.94 17.86 -4.59
C VAL A 335 2.96 17.82 -5.75
N LEU A 336 3.45 17.54 -6.95
CA LEU A 336 2.62 17.34 -8.14
C LEU A 336 2.16 15.89 -8.23
N GLY A 337 3.01 14.95 -7.84
CA GLY A 337 2.73 13.53 -7.90
C GLY A 337 3.91 12.70 -7.47
N HIS A 338 3.81 11.39 -7.63
CA HIS A 338 4.91 10.46 -7.36
C HIS A 338 5.02 9.41 -8.47
N ILE A 339 6.25 8.97 -8.73
CA ILE A 339 6.57 7.91 -9.68
C ILE A 339 6.13 6.58 -9.08
N SER A 340 5.25 5.91 -9.81
CA SER A 340 4.66 4.65 -9.44
C SER A 340 5.56 3.52 -9.94
N SER A 341 5.59 3.27 -11.25
CA SER A 341 6.52 2.32 -11.86
C SER A 341 7.53 3.00 -12.77
N VAL A 342 8.72 2.40 -12.85
CA VAL A 342 9.75 2.77 -13.82
C VAL A 342 9.99 1.58 -14.73
N GLN A 343 9.80 1.78 -16.03
CA GLN A 343 10.12 0.83 -17.08
C GLN A 343 11.19 1.46 -17.97
N HIS A 344 12.21 0.71 -18.33
CA HIS A 344 13.12 1.16 -19.37
C HIS A 344 12.44 0.95 -20.73
N VAL A 345 12.07 2.04 -21.42
CA VAL A 345 11.32 1.99 -22.69
C VAL A 345 12.16 2.33 -23.90
N SER A 346 13.37 2.86 -23.73
CA SER A 346 14.27 3.02 -24.88
C SER A 346 15.67 2.47 -24.68
N ASP A 347 16.17 1.96 -25.79
CA ASP A 347 17.48 1.34 -25.93
C ASP A 347 18.64 2.37 -25.86
N LEU A 348 18.32 3.67 -25.73
CA LEU A 348 19.28 4.77 -25.51
C LEU A 348 19.14 5.40 -24.12
N GLY A 349 18.52 4.70 -23.16
CA GLY A 349 18.48 5.13 -21.76
C GLY A 349 17.38 6.13 -21.43
N GLN A 350 16.33 6.25 -22.26
CA GLN A 350 15.09 6.93 -21.84
C GLN A 350 14.32 6.02 -20.90
N GLN A 351 13.67 6.64 -19.91
CA GLN A 351 12.91 5.95 -18.88
C GLN A 351 11.43 6.26 -19.07
N TYR A 352 10.60 5.21 -19.15
CA TYR A 352 9.17 5.36 -19.05
C TYR A 352 8.75 5.25 -17.61
N VAL A 353 8.16 6.32 -17.12
CA VAL A 353 7.68 6.39 -15.76
C VAL A 353 6.17 6.49 -15.78
N THR A 354 5.53 5.76 -14.89
CA THR A 354 4.13 5.98 -14.60
C THR A 354 4.06 6.90 -13.39
N VAL A 355 3.33 8.00 -13.49
CA VAL A 355 3.20 8.98 -12.41
C VAL A 355 1.74 9.05 -11.95
N TYR A 356 1.55 8.93 -10.65
CA TYR A 356 0.28 9.22 -10.00
C TYR A 356 0.24 10.67 -9.58
N PHE A 357 -0.71 11.40 -10.14
CA PHE A 357 -0.86 12.83 -9.91
C PHE A 357 -1.71 13.14 -8.69
N HIS A 358 -1.35 14.23 -8.02
CA HIS A 358 -2.13 14.79 -6.92
C HIS A 358 -3.04 15.90 -7.47
N ASP A 359 -4.13 16.21 -6.74
CA ASP A 359 -5.08 17.25 -7.15
C ASP A 359 -4.41 18.63 -7.32
N THR A 360 -3.29 18.83 -6.62
CA THR A 360 -2.44 20.01 -6.75
C THR A 360 -1.92 20.20 -8.17
N ALA A 361 -1.66 19.13 -8.91
CA ALA A 361 -1.25 19.22 -10.31
C ALA A 361 -2.39 19.73 -11.20
N LEU A 362 -3.62 19.24 -10.98
CA LEU A 362 -4.82 19.73 -11.68
C LEU A 362 -5.10 21.19 -11.33
N SER A 363 -4.93 21.59 -10.06
CA SER A 363 -5.22 22.95 -9.59
C SER A 363 -4.26 24.01 -10.15
N ILE A 364 -3.04 23.63 -10.52
CA ILE A 364 -2.05 24.52 -11.16
C ILE A 364 -2.02 24.37 -12.69
N GLY A 365 -2.96 23.62 -13.28
CA GLY A 365 -3.21 23.58 -14.72
C GLY A 365 -2.49 22.47 -15.50
N TYR A 366 -1.98 21.42 -14.84
CA TYR A 366 -1.56 20.20 -15.55
C TYR A 366 -2.79 19.39 -15.95
N GLU A 367 -3.08 19.28 -17.25
CA GLU A 367 -4.10 18.37 -17.77
C GLU A 367 -3.51 16.94 -17.78
N CYS A 368 -3.76 16.17 -16.72
CA CYS A 368 -3.24 14.81 -16.59
C CYS A 368 -4.35 13.86 -16.08
N ALA A 369 -4.36 12.63 -16.59
CA ALA A 369 -5.13 11.55 -15.96
C ALA A 369 -4.56 11.24 -14.56
N GLU A 370 -5.38 10.68 -13.66
CA GLU A 370 -4.94 10.31 -12.30
C GLU A 370 -3.68 9.43 -12.32
N GLU A 371 -3.55 8.57 -13.32
CA GLU A 371 -2.36 7.80 -13.66
C GLU A 371 -1.94 8.10 -15.10
N ALA A 372 -0.72 8.61 -15.30
CA ALA A 372 -0.18 8.90 -16.63
C ALA A 372 1.18 8.26 -16.84
N GLY A 373 1.34 7.55 -17.96
CA GLY A 373 2.62 6.99 -18.37
C GLY A 373 3.37 7.94 -19.30
N TRP A 374 4.63 8.21 -18.99
CA TRP A 374 5.48 9.18 -19.67
C TRP A 374 6.80 8.61 -20.08
N GLU A 375 7.19 8.89 -21.31
CA GLU A 375 8.56 8.70 -21.77
C GLU A 375 9.36 9.97 -21.45
N LEU A 376 10.24 9.89 -20.46
CA LEU A 376 11.12 10.98 -20.09
C LEU A 376 12.41 10.93 -20.91
N GLN A 377 13.04 12.10 -21.08
CA GLN A 377 14.37 12.19 -21.71
C GLN A 377 15.39 11.30 -20.97
N THR A 378 16.50 10.98 -21.62
CA THR A 378 17.55 10.21 -20.96
C THR A 378 18.21 11.05 -19.86
N PHE A 379 18.38 10.49 -18.68
CA PHE A 379 19.02 11.14 -17.53
C PHE A 379 20.21 10.32 -17.07
N ALA A 380 21.17 10.99 -16.45
CA ALA A 380 22.29 10.29 -15.84
C ALA A 380 21.86 9.39 -14.68
N GLN A 381 20.87 9.80 -13.88
CA GLN A 381 20.38 9.02 -12.74
C GLN A 381 19.10 8.26 -13.08
N VAL A 382 19.00 7.03 -12.57
CA VAL A 382 17.82 6.16 -12.73
C VAL A 382 16.75 6.54 -11.70
N PHE A 383 15.53 6.74 -12.18
CA PHE A 383 14.37 6.98 -11.32
C PHE A 383 13.98 5.69 -10.61
N SER A 384 13.28 5.82 -9.49
CA SER A 384 12.79 4.68 -8.73
C SER A 384 11.32 4.90 -8.35
N PRO A 385 10.53 3.82 -8.23
CA PRO A 385 9.22 3.88 -7.58
C PRO A 385 9.31 4.67 -6.27
N GLY A 386 8.34 5.57 -6.01
CA GLY A 386 8.35 6.45 -4.83
C GLY A 386 9.11 7.77 -4.98
N ASP A 387 9.84 7.99 -6.08
CA ASP A 387 10.38 9.32 -6.40
C ASP A 387 9.26 10.34 -6.56
N ILE A 388 9.48 11.56 -6.10
CA ILE A 388 8.45 12.60 -5.99
C ILE A 388 8.65 13.63 -7.11
N VAL A 389 7.57 13.91 -7.84
CA VAL A 389 7.51 15.04 -8.78
C VAL A 389 7.13 16.28 -7.98
N PHE A 390 8.08 17.19 -7.82
CA PHE A 390 7.96 18.33 -6.91
C PHE A 390 8.22 19.64 -7.64
N LEU A 391 7.34 20.62 -7.45
CA LEU A 391 7.49 21.95 -8.04
C LEU A 391 7.84 22.96 -6.94
N LEU A 392 9.08 23.44 -6.96
CA LEU A 392 9.53 24.55 -6.14
C LEU A 392 8.89 25.86 -6.61
N GLN A 393 8.60 26.75 -5.68
CA GLN A 393 8.12 28.09 -5.98
C GLN A 393 9.15 28.85 -6.82
N GLY A 394 8.67 29.58 -7.83
CA GLY A 394 9.52 30.32 -8.77
C GLY A 394 10.21 29.46 -9.84
N ALA A 395 10.28 28.14 -9.67
CA ALA A 395 10.86 27.25 -10.67
C ALA A 395 9.93 27.13 -11.89
N SER A 396 10.52 27.13 -13.09
CA SER A 396 9.76 27.01 -14.35
C SER A 396 9.34 25.58 -14.67
N MET A 397 10.05 24.59 -14.11
CA MET A 397 9.87 23.17 -14.37
C MET A 397 9.90 22.37 -13.06
N PRO A 398 9.18 21.25 -12.96
CA PRO A 398 9.26 20.40 -11.78
C PRO A 398 10.62 19.69 -11.67
N SER A 399 11.03 19.43 -10.44
CA SER A 399 12.16 18.58 -10.09
C SER A 399 11.69 17.18 -9.74
N ILE A 400 12.55 16.18 -9.90
CA ILE A 400 12.34 14.84 -9.32
C ILE A 400 13.24 14.72 -8.09
N ILE A 401 12.63 14.49 -6.93
CA ILE A 401 13.31 14.39 -5.65
C ILE A 401 13.06 13.03 -5.01
N ARG A 402 14.02 12.53 -4.24
CA ARG A 402 13.93 11.25 -3.51
C ARG A 402 14.10 11.48 -2.02
N LEU A 403 13.22 10.87 -1.23
CA LEU A 403 13.37 10.83 0.21
C LEU A 403 14.65 10.06 0.60
N CYS A 404 15.48 10.67 1.43
CA CYS A 404 16.54 10.03 2.18
C CYS A 404 16.13 9.98 3.67
N LYS A 405 17.01 9.49 4.56
CA LYS A 405 16.72 9.34 6.00
C LYS A 405 16.06 10.58 6.63
N ASP A 406 16.61 11.77 6.37
CA ASP A 406 16.15 13.01 7.00
C ASP A 406 16.00 14.19 6.04
N HIS A 407 16.25 14.03 4.74
CA HIS A 407 16.17 15.11 3.77
C HIS A 407 15.74 14.58 2.40
N PHE A 408 15.40 15.46 1.47
CA PHE A 408 15.18 15.08 0.08
C PHE A 408 16.45 15.34 -0.73
N ARG A 409 16.85 14.38 -1.56
CA ARG A 409 17.89 14.59 -2.57
C ARG A 409 17.27 14.91 -3.92
N VAL A 410 17.87 15.80 -4.68
CA VAL A 410 17.47 16.09 -6.07
C VAL A 410 18.06 15.05 -7.00
N ILE A 411 17.21 14.29 -7.70
CA ILE A 411 17.63 13.33 -8.74
C ILE A 411 17.88 14.09 -10.04
N THR A 412 16.92 14.91 -10.46
CA THR A 412 17.09 15.90 -11.54
C THR A 412 16.40 17.21 -11.15
N PRO A 413 17.05 18.36 -11.36
CA PRO A 413 16.52 19.65 -10.92
C PRO A 413 15.37 20.14 -11.81
N ALA A 414 15.28 19.65 -13.04
CA ALA A 414 14.23 20.01 -13.98
C ALA A 414 13.89 18.79 -14.86
N VAL A 415 12.61 18.60 -15.14
CA VAL A 415 12.13 17.58 -16.08
C VAL A 415 10.97 18.12 -16.92
N THR A 416 11.07 17.94 -18.24
CA THR A 416 9.93 18.13 -19.14
C THR A 416 8.99 16.93 -19.08
N LEU A 417 7.78 17.15 -18.57
CA LEU A 417 6.69 16.20 -18.64
C LEU A 417 6.04 16.28 -20.04
N CYS A 418 6.00 15.19 -20.80
CA CYS A 418 5.53 15.22 -22.19
C CYS A 418 4.05 15.64 -22.33
N LYS A 419 3.79 16.42 -23.39
CA LYS A 419 2.63 17.28 -23.70
C LYS A 419 1.22 16.69 -23.42
N SER A 420 0.49 17.34 -22.52
CA SER A 420 -0.54 18.30 -22.97
C SER A 420 0.10 19.70 -22.89
N ARG A 421 0.22 20.41 -24.02
CA ARG A 421 0.66 21.82 -24.00
C ARG A 421 -0.44 22.63 -23.28
N PRO A 422 -0.13 23.49 -22.31
CA PRO A 422 -1.06 24.55 -21.96
C PRO A 422 -1.31 25.37 -23.23
N LYS A 423 -2.58 25.69 -23.53
CA LYS A 423 -2.90 26.62 -24.62
C LYS A 423 -2.06 27.89 -24.45
N GLU A 424 -1.42 28.31 -25.54
CA GLU A 424 -0.82 29.63 -25.69
C GLU A 424 -1.89 30.70 -25.44
N SER A 425 -2.03 31.14 -24.20
CA SER A 425 -2.53 32.44 -23.76
C SER A 425 -2.90 32.40 -22.28
N LEU A 426 -1.90 32.47 -21.39
CA LEU A 426 -2.16 33.09 -20.10
C LEU A 426 -1.01 34.01 -19.75
N GLU A 427 -1.32 35.30 -19.80
CA GLU A 427 -0.53 36.35 -19.17
C GLU A 427 -0.08 35.87 -17.79
N ARG A 428 1.24 35.93 -17.57
CA ARG A 428 1.93 35.77 -16.30
C ARG A 428 1.23 36.62 -15.23
N THR A 429 0.26 36.03 -14.56
CA THR A 429 -0.31 36.58 -13.33
C THR A 429 0.19 35.72 -12.20
N SER A 430 1.03 36.34 -11.37
CA SER A 430 1.45 35.92 -10.05
C SER A 430 0.24 35.66 -9.15
N ARG A 431 -0.44 34.53 -9.33
CA ARG A 431 -1.32 33.97 -8.30
C ARG A 431 -0.50 32.96 -7.53
N GLY A 432 -0.14 33.35 -6.30
CA GLY A 432 0.54 32.47 -5.35
C GLY A 432 -0.20 31.14 -5.20
N CYS A 433 0.56 30.08 -4.90
CA CYS A 433 0.07 28.74 -4.63
C CYS A 433 -0.86 28.75 -3.41
N HIS A 434 -2.13 29.09 -3.64
CA HIS A 434 -3.19 29.06 -2.63
C HIS A 434 -4.31 28.16 -3.14
N THR A 435 -4.07 26.84 -3.09
CA THR A 435 -5.09 25.79 -3.27
C THR A 435 -4.89 24.68 -2.21
N PRO A 436 -5.92 23.85 -1.92
CA PRO A 436 -6.12 23.15 -0.63
C PRO A 436 -5.19 21.97 -0.32
N GLY A 437 -3.96 21.97 -0.85
CA GLY A 437 -2.90 21.01 -0.56
C GLY A 437 -1.58 21.75 -0.30
N GLY A 438 -1.64 22.72 0.61
CA GLY A 438 -0.77 23.90 0.67
C GLY A 438 0.73 23.69 0.49
N SER A 439 1.39 24.72 -0.01
CA SER A 439 2.84 24.83 -0.15
C SER A 439 3.56 24.40 1.13
N CYS A 440 4.60 23.57 0.99
CA CYS A 440 5.38 23.03 2.08
C CYS A 440 6.79 23.61 2.02
N ASP A 441 7.34 23.98 3.18
CA ASP A 441 8.76 24.28 3.30
C ASP A 441 9.55 22.99 3.14
N VAL A 442 10.52 23.01 2.22
CA VAL A 442 11.32 21.84 1.89
C VAL A 442 12.80 22.20 1.87
N LEU A 443 13.60 21.24 2.36
CA LEU A 443 15.05 21.28 2.25
C LEU A 443 15.51 20.18 1.30
N LEU A 444 16.15 20.58 0.22
CA LEU A 444 16.71 19.70 -0.79
C LEU A 444 18.23 19.73 -0.76
N ALA A 445 18.86 18.58 -0.91
CA ALA A 445 20.30 18.45 -1.14
C ALA A 445 20.57 18.01 -2.57
N TRP A 446 21.56 18.61 -3.22
CA TRP A 446 21.96 18.23 -4.58
C TRP A 446 23.48 18.18 -4.70
N ARG A 447 24.06 17.12 -5.30
CA ARG A 447 25.51 16.84 -5.28
C ARG A 447 26.15 16.76 -6.67
N ILE A 448 26.71 17.81 -7.25
CA ILE A 448 27.36 17.68 -8.58
C ILE A 448 28.75 17.03 -8.44
N PRO A 449 28.98 15.79 -8.95
CA PRO A 449 30.25 15.10 -8.76
C PRO A 449 31.41 15.87 -9.36
N LEU A 450 32.48 16.04 -8.58
CA LEU A 450 33.73 16.62 -9.04
C LEU A 450 34.58 15.55 -9.73
N ASN A 451 35.54 15.96 -10.57
CA ASN A 451 36.37 15.03 -11.36
C ASN A 451 37.00 13.92 -10.51
N ASN A 452 37.17 12.74 -11.12
CA ASN A 452 37.79 11.56 -10.53
C ASN A 452 36.96 10.84 -9.45
N ASP A 453 35.66 11.12 -9.35
CA ASP A 453 34.73 10.16 -8.75
C ASP A 453 34.75 8.88 -9.61
N THR A 454 35.60 7.94 -9.21
CA THR A 454 35.66 6.60 -9.80
C THR A 454 34.27 5.99 -9.66
N GLY A 455 33.69 5.54 -10.78
CA GLY A 455 32.30 5.14 -10.88
C GLY A 455 31.76 4.37 -9.67
N PHE A 456 30.50 4.64 -9.33
CA PHE A 456 29.71 4.00 -8.27
C PHE A 456 29.85 4.52 -6.83
N GLN A 457 30.45 5.69 -6.56
CA GLN A 457 30.18 6.36 -5.27
C GLN A 457 28.72 6.86 -5.25
N ARG A 458 27.82 5.97 -4.81
CA ARG A 458 26.40 6.26 -4.58
C ARG A 458 26.27 7.46 -3.62
N TRP A 459 25.18 8.21 -3.76
CA TRP A 459 24.78 9.21 -2.78
C TRP A 459 24.94 8.65 -1.36
N PRO A 460 25.60 9.36 -0.42
CA PRO A 460 25.79 8.86 0.94
C PRO A 460 24.44 8.57 1.62
N GLU A 461 24.28 7.38 2.19
CA GLU A 461 23.06 6.97 2.92
C GLU A 461 23.10 7.40 4.41
N THR A 462 23.71 8.56 4.68
CA THR A 462 23.92 9.15 6.01
C THR A 462 23.02 10.38 6.21
N GLU A 463 22.92 10.85 7.45
CA GLU A 463 22.14 12.07 7.75
C GLU A 463 22.82 13.31 7.17
N LEU A 464 22.03 14.36 6.90
CA LEU A 464 22.53 15.58 6.27
C LEU A 464 23.73 16.23 7.01
N PRO A 465 23.76 16.32 8.36
CA PRO A 465 24.90 16.90 9.08
C PRO A 465 26.19 16.05 8.96
N GLU A 466 26.06 14.74 8.75
CA GLU A 466 27.21 13.85 8.51
C GLU A 466 27.74 14.04 7.08
N MET A 467 26.85 14.29 6.12
CA MET A 467 27.20 14.52 4.72
C MET A 467 27.89 15.87 4.49
N VAL A 468 27.41 16.92 5.14
CA VAL A 468 27.96 18.27 5.04
C VAL A 468 28.23 18.79 6.46
N PRO A 469 29.39 18.48 7.06
CA PRO A 469 29.70 18.93 8.43
C PRO A 469 29.72 20.45 8.62
N ALA A 470 29.88 21.21 7.52
CA ALA A 470 29.82 22.66 7.53
C ALA A 470 28.39 23.21 7.62
N TYR A 471 27.38 22.39 7.34
CA TYR A 471 25.97 22.76 7.46
C TYR A 471 25.55 22.68 8.93
N GLN A 472 25.15 23.82 9.48
CA GLN A 472 24.64 23.94 10.84
C GLN A 472 23.16 24.30 10.80
N GLU A 473 22.33 23.42 11.36
CA GLU A 473 20.89 23.62 11.45
C GLU A 473 20.49 23.84 12.91
N GLN A 474 19.64 24.83 13.17
CA GLN A 474 19.09 25.03 14.50
C GLN A 474 18.08 23.93 14.84
N SER A 475 17.96 23.55 16.12
CA SER A 475 17.04 22.48 16.55
C SER A 475 15.58 22.73 16.11
N LEU A 476 15.16 24.00 16.05
CA LEU A 476 13.82 24.39 15.62
C LEU A 476 13.64 24.23 14.09
N GLU A 477 14.66 24.59 13.30
CA GLU A 477 14.67 24.38 11.84
C GLU A 477 14.62 22.89 11.48
N ALA A 478 15.39 22.07 12.20
CA ALA A 478 15.36 20.61 12.06
C ALA A 478 13.98 20.02 12.40
N GLU A 479 13.22 20.64 13.31
CA GLU A 479 11.85 20.25 13.62
C GLU A 479 10.89 20.61 12.48
N TYR A 480 10.97 21.84 11.94
CA TYR A 480 10.16 22.26 10.79
C TYR A 480 10.42 21.41 9.55
N ARG A 481 11.69 21.10 9.25
CA ARG A 481 12.08 20.19 8.17
C ARG A 481 11.44 18.81 8.32
N ARG A 482 11.52 18.21 9.52
CA ARG A 482 10.89 16.91 9.80
C ARG A 482 9.36 16.97 9.66
N LYS A 483 8.71 18.05 10.10
CA LYS A 483 7.28 18.28 9.89
C LYS A 483 6.92 18.41 8.39
N GLY A 484 7.74 19.10 7.60
CA GLY A 484 7.57 19.24 6.15
C GLY A 484 7.68 17.92 5.40
N ILE A 485 8.74 17.14 5.66
CA ILE A 485 8.90 15.77 5.15
C ILE A 485 7.70 14.93 5.54
N THR A 486 7.27 15.06 6.80
CA THR A 486 6.15 14.29 7.32
C THR A 486 4.86 14.54 6.56
N ARG A 487 4.56 15.81 6.34
CA ARG A 487 3.38 16.24 5.59
C ARG A 487 3.40 15.71 4.15
N ILE A 488 4.54 15.79 3.47
CA ILE A 488 4.72 15.30 2.09
C ILE A 488 4.49 13.79 2.03
N MET A 489 5.19 13.02 2.87
CA MET A 489 5.15 11.56 2.81
C MET A 489 3.80 10.99 3.24
N THR A 490 3.20 11.56 4.29
CA THR A 490 1.84 11.19 4.72
C THR A 490 0.82 11.43 3.62
N GLY A 491 0.92 12.59 2.94
CA GLY A 491 0.03 12.92 1.83
C GLY A 491 0.15 11.94 0.65
N ILE A 492 1.38 11.54 0.30
CA ILE A 492 1.64 10.55 -0.75
C ILE A 492 1.09 9.18 -0.36
N VAL A 493 1.41 8.70 0.86
CA VAL A 493 0.98 7.38 1.33
C VAL A 493 -0.54 7.28 1.42
N MET A 494 -1.20 8.29 2.00
CA MET A 494 -2.67 8.32 2.07
C MET A 494 -3.29 8.21 0.69
N ARG A 495 -2.79 8.97 -0.30
CA ARG A 495 -3.28 8.93 -1.68
C ARG A 495 -2.98 7.59 -2.37
N ALA A 496 -1.81 7.00 -2.14
CA ALA A 496 -1.49 5.66 -2.64
C ALA A 496 -2.51 4.62 -2.14
N PHE A 497 -2.94 4.69 -0.87
CA PHE A 497 -4.00 3.84 -0.32
C PHE A 497 -5.39 4.08 -0.93
N PHE A 498 -5.69 5.28 -1.45
CA PHE A 498 -6.96 5.59 -2.12
C PHE A 498 -6.99 5.22 -3.60
N SER A 499 -5.84 4.86 -4.19
CA SER A 499 -5.79 4.44 -5.60
C SER A 499 -6.45 3.07 -5.78
N TYR A 500 -7.12 2.83 -6.91
CA TYR A 500 -7.81 1.56 -7.19
C TYR A 500 -6.87 0.34 -7.27
N HIS A 501 -5.56 0.57 -7.40
CA HIS A 501 -4.52 -0.46 -7.53
C HIS A 501 -3.19 -0.01 -6.86
N PRO A 502 -3.09 0.04 -5.52
CA PRO A 502 -1.80 0.26 -4.89
C PRO A 502 -0.88 -0.91 -5.25
N LYS A 503 0.14 -0.67 -6.08
CA LYS A 503 1.17 -1.70 -6.31
C LYS A 503 2.02 -1.77 -5.05
N ASP A 504 2.10 -2.97 -4.48
CA ASP A 504 2.88 -3.30 -3.28
C ASP A 504 4.28 -2.67 -3.27
N GLU A 505 4.96 -2.66 -4.41
CA GLU A 505 6.32 -2.10 -4.55
C GLU A 505 6.43 -0.61 -4.22
N HIS A 506 5.38 0.20 -4.41
CA HIS A 506 5.43 1.65 -4.16
C HIS A 506 5.46 1.97 -2.68
N ILE A 507 4.57 1.34 -1.90
CA ILE A 507 4.48 1.55 -0.44
C ILE A 507 5.71 0.93 0.22
N ALA A 508 6.21 -0.21 -0.26
CA ALA A 508 7.47 -0.80 0.20
C ALA A 508 8.63 0.17 0.00
N HIS A 509 8.76 0.75 -1.20
CA HIS A 509 9.88 1.65 -1.47
C HIS A 509 9.80 2.93 -0.63
N ILE A 510 8.60 3.49 -0.43
CA ILE A 510 8.39 4.62 0.48
C ILE A 510 8.83 4.27 1.90
N LEU A 511 8.38 3.12 2.42
CA LEU A 511 8.73 2.63 3.76
C LEU A 511 10.24 2.37 3.90
N ILE A 512 10.88 1.78 2.90
CA ILE A 512 12.33 1.52 2.91
C ILE A 512 13.11 2.84 2.87
N SER A 513 12.69 3.76 1.99
CA SER A 513 13.35 5.07 1.82
C SER A 513 13.21 5.96 3.06
N SER A 514 12.16 5.77 3.86
CA SER A 514 11.95 6.43 5.15
C SER A 514 12.63 5.71 6.33
N GLY A 515 13.35 4.60 6.09
CA GLY A 515 14.16 3.91 7.09
C GLY A 515 13.56 2.65 7.70
N THR A 516 12.43 2.13 7.18
CA THR A 516 11.90 0.81 7.55
C THR A 516 12.85 -0.28 7.03
N ASP A 517 13.17 -1.28 7.84
CA ASP A 517 13.96 -2.41 7.36
C ASP A 517 13.22 -3.19 6.26
N VAL A 518 13.99 -3.70 5.29
CA VAL A 518 13.45 -4.39 4.10
C VAL A 518 12.50 -5.56 4.47
N PRO A 519 12.80 -6.42 5.47
CA PRO A 519 11.86 -7.44 5.93
C PRO A 519 10.51 -6.87 6.39
N THR A 520 10.54 -5.86 7.26
CA THR A 520 9.32 -5.19 7.75
C THR A 520 8.55 -4.55 6.60
N ALA A 521 9.21 -3.81 5.71
CA ALA A 521 8.56 -3.19 4.55
C ALA A 521 7.95 -4.22 3.58
N SER A 522 8.60 -5.38 3.40
CA SER A 522 8.10 -6.50 2.58
C SER A 522 6.92 -7.22 3.22
N GLU A 523 6.91 -7.39 4.53
CA GLU A 523 5.79 -7.95 5.28
C GLU A 523 4.56 -7.03 5.21
N LEU A 524 4.79 -5.72 5.37
CA LEU A 524 3.78 -4.67 5.26
C LEU A 524 3.12 -4.60 3.89
N THR A 525 3.87 -4.92 2.83
CA THR A 525 3.36 -4.90 1.45
C THR A 525 2.72 -6.20 1.02
N LYS A 526 3.16 -7.35 1.53
CA LYS A 526 2.39 -8.60 1.38
C LYS A 526 1.02 -8.52 2.03
N ALA A 527 0.90 -7.83 3.17
CA ALA A 527 -0.38 -7.62 3.84
C ALA A 527 -1.39 -6.80 3.01
N LEU A 528 -0.91 -5.95 2.10
CA LEU A 528 -1.72 -5.15 1.17
C LEU A 528 -2.28 -5.97 0.02
N ALA A 529 -1.52 -6.95 -0.46
CA ALA A 529 -1.95 -7.88 -1.53
C ALA A 529 -3.13 -8.78 -1.12
N GLU A 530 -3.30 -9.06 0.17
CA GLU A 530 -4.21 -10.12 0.65
C GLU A 530 -5.68 -9.68 0.79
N ARG A 531 -6.00 -8.37 0.74
CA ARG A 531 -7.38 -7.85 0.64
C ARG A 531 -7.37 -6.32 0.63
N ILE A 532 -7.84 -5.69 -0.46
CA ILE A 532 -8.07 -4.24 -0.52
C ILE A 532 -9.30 -3.92 0.35
N ALA A 533 -9.06 -3.63 1.63
CA ALA A 533 -10.02 -2.93 2.46
C ALA A 533 -9.57 -1.48 2.59
N TYR A 534 -10.48 -0.52 2.45
CA TYR A 534 -10.16 0.88 2.70
C TYR A 534 -9.67 1.08 4.16
N PRO A 535 -8.80 2.08 4.43
CA PRO A 535 -8.45 2.43 5.80
C PRO A 535 -9.70 2.65 6.64
N SER A 536 -9.67 2.36 7.94
CA SER A 536 -10.88 2.51 8.76
C SER A 536 -11.42 3.95 8.72
N GLY A 537 -12.75 4.10 8.77
CA GLY A 537 -13.40 5.42 8.72
C GLY A 537 -12.91 6.42 9.79
N LYS A 538 -12.37 5.92 10.90
CA LYS A 538 -11.73 6.73 11.95
C LYS A 538 -10.39 7.31 11.46
N ILE A 539 -9.50 6.47 10.95
CA ILE A 539 -8.20 6.90 10.38
C ILE A 539 -8.44 7.88 9.23
N LEU A 540 -9.38 7.57 8.34
CA LEU A 540 -9.77 8.43 7.22
C LEU A 540 -10.23 9.82 7.65
N ARG A 541 -11.06 9.93 8.69
CA ARG A 541 -11.54 11.23 9.18
C ARG A 541 -10.41 12.12 9.67
N PHE A 542 -9.44 11.56 10.40
CA PHE A 542 -8.31 12.34 10.92
C PHE A 542 -7.41 12.86 9.80
N PHE A 543 -7.08 12.02 8.82
CA PHE A 543 -6.21 12.43 7.71
C PHE A 543 -6.91 13.29 6.65
N LEU A 544 -8.25 13.19 6.47
CA LEU A 544 -9.01 14.02 5.53
C LEU A 544 -9.44 15.37 6.11
N HIS A 545 -9.67 15.48 7.43
CA HIS A 545 -10.06 16.74 8.08
C HIS A 545 -8.87 17.63 8.48
N SER A 546 -7.62 17.12 8.43
CA SER A 546 -6.42 17.86 8.76
C SER A 546 -5.92 18.80 7.65
N GLY A 547 -6.82 19.30 6.78
CA GLY A 547 -6.52 20.27 5.73
C GLY A 547 -6.28 21.71 6.24
N GLN A 548 -5.82 21.89 7.48
CA GLN A 548 -5.45 23.19 8.04
C GLN A 548 -4.03 23.15 8.59
N ASP A 549 -3.38 24.32 8.55
CA ASP A 549 -1.93 24.60 8.62
C ASP A 549 -1.13 24.07 9.83
N ASP A 550 -1.67 23.17 10.64
CA ASP A 550 -0.97 22.55 11.76
C ASP A 550 -1.35 21.06 11.90
N LEU A 551 -0.67 20.20 11.14
CA LEU A 551 -0.77 18.73 11.19
C LEU A 551 -0.07 18.20 12.45
N SER A 552 -0.45 18.72 13.62
CA SER A 552 -0.03 18.15 14.90
C SER A 552 -0.67 16.75 15.01
N ILE A 553 0.16 15.72 15.01
CA ILE A 553 -0.32 14.35 15.24
C ILE A 553 -0.83 14.31 16.68
N SER A 554 -2.15 14.27 16.84
CA SER A 554 -2.79 14.26 18.14
C SER A 554 -2.72 12.87 18.78
N GLU A 555 -2.76 12.81 20.11
CA GLU A 555 -2.82 11.54 20.84
C GLU A 555 -4.01 10.67 20.41
N GLU A 556 -5.17 11.29 20.17
CA GLU A 556 -6.38 10.62 19.67
C GLU A 556 -6.17 9.94 18.32
N MET A 557 -5.39 10.56 17.43
CA MET A 557 -5.05 9.98 16.15
C MET A 557 -4.16 8.76 16.31
N VAL A 558 -3.13 8.84 17.16
CA VAL A 558 -2.22 7.71 17.43
C VAL A 558 -2.97 6.57 18.10
N LYS A 559 -3.89 6.88 19.02
CA LYS A 559 -4.77 5.89 19.66
C LYS A 559 -5.68 5.22 18.64
N ALA A 560 -6.32 5.98 17.75
CA ALA A 560 -7.16 5.42 16.69
C ALA A 560 -6.38 4.49 15.75
N VAL A 561 -5.13 4.83 15.43
CA VAL A 561 -4.22 3.97 14.67
C VAL A 561 -3.88 2.69 15.47
N ALA A 562 -3.64 2.82 16.78
CA ALA A 562 -3.36 1.69 17.64
C ALA A 562 -4.54 0.72 17.83
N GLU A 563 -5.78 1.23 17.82
CA GLU A 563 -7.03 0.44 17.89
C GLU A 563 -7.38 -0.26 16.57
N ASP A 564 -6.77 0.13 15.46
CA ASP A 564 -7.16 -0.39 14.15
C ASP A 564 -6.76 -1.86 14.02
N ILE A 565 -7.76 -2.73 13.91
CA ILE A 565 -7.61 -4.18 13.85
C ILE A 565 -7.12 -4.70 12.49
N SER A 566 -7.03 -3.83 11.48
CA SER A 566 -6.53 -4.16 10.15
C SER A 566 -5.01 -3.97 10.03
N HIS A 567 -4.43 -4.36 8.90
CA HIS A 567 -3.00 -4.14 8.63
C HIS A 567 -2.64 -2.64 8.56
N HIS A 568 -3.61 -1.75 8.28
CA HIS A 568 -3.39 -0.30 8.23
C HIS A 568 -2.90 0.26 9.56
N GLY A 569 -3.43 -0.22 10.69
CA GLY A 569 -3.01 0.24 12.02
C GLY A 569 -1.50 0.09 12.24
N TYR A 570 -0.93 -1.04 11.80
CA TYR A 570 0.50 -1.27 11.87
C TYR A 570 1.29 -0.35 10.92
N ILE A 571 0.87 -0.23 9.67
CA ILE A 571 1.53 0.62 8.67
C ILE A 571 1.55 2.08 9.13
N PHE A 572 0.39 2.60 9.55
CA PHE A 572 0.28 3.97 10.04
C PHE A 572 1.09 4.18 11.32
N MET A 573 1.16 3.20 12.24
CA MET A 573 1.98 3.33 13.44
C MET A 573 3.48 3.46 13.08
N GLU A 574 4.01 2.61 12.19
CA GLU A 574 5.41 2.70 11.74
C GLU A 574 5.70 4.03 11.04
N LEU A 575 4.80 4.48 10.16
CA LEU A 575 4.92 5.80 9.53
C LEU A 575 4.93 6.89 10.59
N LEU A 576 3.95 6.93 11.51
CA LEU A 576 3.87 7.94 12.56
C LEU A 576 5.16 8.00 13.41
N PHE A 577 5.76 6.85 13.73
CA PHE A 577 7.05 6.80 14.43
C PHE A 577 8.20 7.35 13.60
N GLN A 578 8.25 7.09 12.30
CA GLN A 578 9.27 7.66 11.43
C GLN A 578 9.13 9.18 11.28
N LEU A 579 7.89 9.65 11.26
CA LEU A 579 7.53 11.04 11.04
C LEU A 579 7.81 11.92 12.28
N GLN A 580 7.45 11.43 13.47
CA GLN A 580 7.60 12.19 14.73
C GLN A 580 8.74 11.69 15.62
N GLY A 581 9.31 10.51 15.35
CA GLY A 581 10.35 9.91 16.18
C GLY A 581 9.94 9.84 17.65
N ALA A 582 10.82 10.35 18.51
CA ALA A 582 10.59 10.43 19.95
C ALA A 582 9.51 11.44 20.38
N ASN A 583 8.98 12.27 19.47
CA ASN A 583 7.93 13.25 19.77
C ASN A 583 6.51 12.70 19.57
N LEU A 584 6.36 11.48 19.03
CA LEU A 584 5.03 10.89 18.82
C LEU A 584 4.30 10.69 20.16
N PRO A 585 3.07 11.20 20.37
CA PRO A 585 2.38 11.07 21.66
C PRO A 585 2.00 9.61 21.93
N ILE A 586 2.84 8.92 22.69
CA ILE A 586 2.61 7.55 23.16
C ILE A 586 2.24 7.64 24.64
N SER A 587 0.95 7.77 24.91
CA SER A 587 0.39 7.76 26.26
C SER A 587 0.02 6.35 26.72
N GLU A 588 -0.40 6.23 27.97
CA GLU A 588 -0.97 4.99 28.51
C GLU A 588 -2.17 4.50 27.69
N GLU A 589 -3.01 5.42 27.21
CA GLU A 589 -4.19 5.06 26.42
C GLU A 589 -3.82 4.48 25.05
N VAL A 590 -2.81 5.04 24.40
CA VAL A 590 -2.29 4.54 23.12
C VAL A 590 -1.70 3.14 23.27
N VAL A 591 -0.88 2.93 24.32
CA VAL A 591 -0.29 1.62 24.59
C VAL A 591 -1.38 0.61 25.00
N GLY A 592 -2.37 1.03 25.78
CA GLY A 592 -3.53 0.21 26.14
C GLY A 592 -4.35 -0.21 24.92
N ALA A 593 -4.59 0.70 23.98
CA ALA A 593 -5.24 0.42 22.70
C ALA A 593 -4.46 -0.62 21.88
N ALA A 594 -3.14 -0.45 21.74
CA ALA A 594 -2.30 -1.41 21.04
C ALA A 594 -2.29 -2.79 21.72
N ALA A 595 -2.22 -2.82 23.06
CA ALA A 595 -2.21 -4.05 23.84
C ALA A 595 -3.54 -4.82 23.78
N GLY A 596 -4.67 -4.10 23.71
CA GLY A 596 -6.01 -4.65 23.55
C GLY A 596 -6.42 -4.93 22.10
N ASN A 597 -5.57 -4.64 21.11
CA ASN A 597 -5.90 -4.81 19.71
C ASN A 597 -6.01 -6.32 19.34
N THR A 598 -7.23 -6.75 19.00
CA THR A 598 -7.55 -8.14 18.70
C THR A 598 -7.28 -8.55 17.25
N GLY A 599 -6.88 -7.59 16.41
CA GLY A 599 -6.55 -7.78 15.01
C GLY A 599 -5.33 -8.68 14.78
N GLN A 600 -5.22 -9.26 13.58
CA GLN A 600 -4.10 -10.12 13.20
C GLN A 600 -2.74 -9.40 13.34
N TYR A 601 -2.71 -8.09 13.11
CA TYR A 601 -1.53 -7.24 13.17
C TYR A 601 -1.42 -6.42 14.47
N GLY A 602 -2.33 -6.60 15.45
CA GLY A 602 -2.30 -5.83 16.71
C GLY A 602 -0.99 -6.00 17.49
N HIS A 603 -0.43 -7.21 17.50
CA HIS A 603 0.88 -7.47 18.10
C HIS A 603 2.04 -6.73 17.41
N GLN A 604 1.92 -6.48 16.09
CA GLN A 604 2.92 -5.72 15.33
C GLN A 604 2.86 -4.23 15.67
N VAL A 605 1.67 -3.67 15.88
CA VAL A 605 1.51 -2.29 16.41
C VAL A 605 2.25 -2.14 17.74
N MET A 606 2.05 -3.09 18.66
CA MET A 606 2.76 -3.08 19.95
C MET A 606 4.28 -3.25 19.78
N MET A 607 4.71 -4.10 18.84
CA MET A 607 6.12 -4.29 18.53
C MET A 607 6.76 -3.04 17.91
N ALA A 608 6.03 -2.27 17.10
CA ALA A 608 6.47 -0.96 16.58
C ALA A 608 6.75 0.01 17.73
N ILE A 609 5.81 0.12 18.68
CA ILE A 609 5.98 0.96 19.89
C ILE A 609 7.25 0.54 20.63
N TYR A 610 7.45 -0.76 20.87
CA TYR A 610 8.65 -1.27 21.53
C TYR A 610 9.94 -1.01 20.74
N ARG A 611 9.92 -1.17 19.41
CA ARG A 611 11.08 -0.97 18.54
C ARG A 611 11.58 0.48 18.60
N HIS A 612 10.66 1.44 18.57
CA HIS A 612 10.99 2.88 18.53
C HIS A 612 11.16 3.52 19.92
N ARG A 613 10.41 3.09 20.94
CA ARG A 613 10.51 3.62 22.32
C ARG A 613 11.38 2.78 23.25
N GLY A 614 11.76 1.57 22.86
CA GLY A 614 12.45 0.63 23.73
C GLY A 614 11.63 0.31 24.99
N LYS A 615 12.26 0.44 26.16
CA LYS A 615 11.58 0.28 27.47
C LYS A 615 10.85 1.55 27.94
N PHE A 616 10.93 2.66 27.20
CA PHE A 616 10.46 3.99 27.61
C PHE A 616 9.08 4.32 27.03
N PHE A 617 8.06 3.50 27.32
CA PHE A 617 6.65 3.81 27.07
C PHE A 617 5.83 3.61 28.34
N PRO A 618 4.67 4.28 28.48
CA PRO A 618 3.85 4.18 29.68
C PRO A 618 3.37 2.75 29.91
N MET A 619 3.70 2.20 31.07
CA MET A 619 3.30 0.87 31.48
C MET A 619 2.52 0.95 32.78
N SER A 620 1.22 0.63 32.71
CA SER A 620 0.30 0.63 33.84
C SER A 620 -0.42 -0.70 33.97
N GLU A 621 -1.13 -0.87 35.08
CA GLU A 621 -2.06 -1.97 35.28
C GLU A 621 -3.13 -2.03 34.18
N ASN A 622 -3.63 -0.88 33.69
CA ASN A 622 -4.65 -0.83 32.65
C ASN A 622 -4.15 -1.42 31.33
N VAL A 623 -2.90 -1.16 30.96
CA VAL A 623 -2.30 -1.74 29.76
C VAL A 623 -2.18 -3.26 29.88
N VAL A 624 -1.76 -3.75 31.06
CA VAL A 624 -1.66 -5.19 31.31
C VAL A 624 -3.05 -5.83 31.35
N LYS A 625 -4.06 -5.15 31.89
CA LYS A 625 -5.46 -5.58 31.88
C LYS A 625 -6.01 -5.67 30.45
N ALA A 626 -5.69 -4.69 29.59
CA ALA A 626 -6.06 -4.70 28.18
C ALA A 626 -5.43 -5.89 27.43
N ALA A 627 -4.14 -6.17 27.67
CA ALA A 627 -3.48 -7.35 27.12
C ALA A 627 -4.08 -8.67 27.65
N ALA A 628 -4.41 -8.72 28.94
CA ALA A 628 -5.02 -9.89 29.58
C ALA A 628 -6.41 -10.20 29.02
N GLY A 629 -7.20 -9.17 28.69
CA GLY A 629 -8.51 -9.29 28.07
C GLY A 629 -8.49 -9.39 26.54
N ASN A 630 -7.33 -9.40 25.90
CA ASN A 630 -7.23 -9.46 24.45
C ASN A 630 -7.63 -10.85 23.93
N THR A 631 -8.72 -10.91 23.17
CA THR A 631 -9.29 -12.16 22.64
C THR A 631 -8.71 -12.58 21.28
N GLY A 632 -7.80 -11.78 20.71
CA GLY A 632 -7.15 -12.01 19.43
C GLY A 632 -6.21 -13.22 19.41
N ARG A 633 -5.98 -13.79 18.23
CA ARG A 633 -5.12 -14.99 18.05
C ARG A 633 -3.65 -14.76 18.39
N GLN A 634 -3.19 -13.51 18.36
CA GLN A 634 -1.79 -13.12 18.63
C GLN A 634 -1.61 -12.45 20.00
N ALA A 635 -2.63 -12.49 20.86
CA ALA A 635 -2.61 -11.85 22.17
C ALA A 635 -1.46 -12.35 23.09
N THR A 636 -1.05 -13.60 22.94
CA THR A 636 0.09 -14.18 23.68
C THR A 636 1.43 -13.55 23.29
N GLU A 637 1.59 -13.11 22.04
CA GLU A 637 2.81 -12.40 21.59
C GLU A 637 2.91 -11.00 22.19
N VAL A 638 1.79 -10.28 22.29
CA VAL A 638 1.71 -9.00 23.03
C VAL A 638 2.14 -9.20 24.49
N LEU A 639 1.62 -10.26 25.13
CA LEU A 639 1.95 -10.59 26.51
C LEU A 639 3.43 -10.93 26.72
N LYS A 640 4.02 -11.72 25.81
CA LYS A 640 5.46 -12.05 25.83
C LYS A 640 6.32 -10.80 25.67
N LEU A 641 5.91 -9.87 24.81
CA LEU A 641 6.61 -8.60 24.61
C LEU A 641 6.57 -7.74 25.87
N LEU A 642 5.40 -7.60 26.50
CA LEU A 642 5.23 -6.89 27.78
C LEU A 642 6.06 -7.51 28.91
N PHE A 643 6.14 -8.84 28.96
CA PHE A 643 7.01 -9.51 29.93
C PHE A 643 8.50 -9.28 29.63
N LYS A 644 8.91 -9.28 28.36
CA LYS A 644 10.30 -8.99 27.98
C LYS A 644 10.74 -7.57 28.38
N THR A 645 9.82 -6.61 28.43
CA THR A 645 10.15 -5.22 28.80
C THR A 645 10.32 -5.05 30.31
N GLN A 646 9.36 -5.53 31.11
CA GLN A 646 9.26 -5.28 32.56
C GLN A 646 9.72 -6.45 33.45
N GLY A 647 9.78 -7.67 32.92
CA GLY A 647 10.13 -8.87 33.68
C GLY A 647 9.26 -9.02 34.93
N ALA A 648 9.89 -9.14 36.10
CA ALA A 648 9.23 -9.28 37.41
C ALA A 648 8.44 -8.05 37.87
N ALA A 649 8.61 -6.88 37.24
CA ALA A 649 7.93 -5.65 37.61
C ALA A 649 6.55 -5.47 36.92
N LEU A 650 6.09 -6.47 36.15
CA LEU A 650 4.81 -6.39 35.44
C LEU A 650 3.64 -6.33 36.44
N PRO A 651 2.78 -5.29 36.40
CA PRO A 651 1.69 -5.13 37.37
C PRO A 651 0.55 -6.12 37.08
N VAL A 652 0.65 -7.33 37.63
CA VAL A 652 -0.42 -8.32 37.60
C VAL A 652 -1.23 -8.20 38.87
N SER A 653 -2.29 -7.40 38.85
CA SER A 653 -3.23 -7.26 39.96
C SER A 653 -4.32 -8.34 39.95
N GLU A 654 -5.23 -8.30 40.92
CA GLU A 654 -6.44 -9.13 40.91
C GLU A 654 -7.35 -8.82 39.70
N GLU A 655 -7.48 -7.54 39.33
CA GLU A 655 -8.28 -7.11 38.19
C GLU A 655 -7.70 -7.57 36.85
N VAL A 656 -6.37 -7.65 36.74
CA VAL A 656 -5.68 -8.26 35.60
C VAL A 656 -5.94 -9.77 35.55
N LEU A 657 -5.89 -10.46 36.69
CA LEU A 657 -6.18 -11.90 36.76
C LEU A 657 -7.64 -12.21 36.43
N LYS A 658 -8.59 -11.36 36.83
CA LYS A 658 -10.00 -11.47 36.45
C LYS A 658 -10.19 -11.26 34.94
N ALA A 659 -9.54 -10.25 34.35
CA ALA A 659 -9.58 -10.03 32.91
C ALA A 659 -9.04 -11.25 32.14
N ALA A 660 -7.93 -11.84 32.59
CA ALA A 660 -7.38 -13.05 32.00
C ALA A 660 -8.28 -14.28 32.22
N ALA A 661 -8.83 -14.46 33.41
CA ALA A 661 -9.73 -15.58 33.74
C ALA A 661 -11.01 -15.56 32.92
N GLY A 662 -11.55 -14.37 32.65
CA GLY A 662 -12.76 -14.13 31.86
C GLY A 662 -12.51 -14.06 30.35
N ASN A 663 -11.26 -14.17 29.89
CA ASN A 663 -10.93 -14.13 28.47
C ASN A 663 -11.42 -15.42 27.78
N ASP A 664 -12.40 -15.26 26.90
CA ASP A 664 -13.04 -16.33 26.14
C ASP A 664 -12.42 -16.54 24.74
N GLY A 665 -11.42 -15.73 24.38
CA GLY A 665 -10.71 -15.81 23.13
C GLY A 665 -9.87 -17.08 23.00
N THR A 666 -9.43 -17.40 21.78
CA THR A 666 -8.71 -18.67 21.49
C THR A 666 -7.45 -18.91 22.32
N CYS A 667 -6.83 -17.86 22.86
CA CYS A 667 -5.63 -17.92 23.69
C CYS A 667 -5.90 -17.65 25.18
N GLY A 668 -7.16 -17.49 25.60
CA GLY A 668 -7.53 -17.05 26.95
C GLY A 668 -6.93 -17.92 28.06
N HIS A 669 -6.95 -19.25 27.90
CA HIS A 669 -6.32 -20.19 28.83
C HIS A 669 -4.81 -19.94 28.99
N GLU A 670 -4.07 -19.80 27.89
CA GLU A 670 -2.61 -19.60 27.93
C GLU A 670 -2.24 -18.23 28.52
N ILE A 671 -3.06 -17.19 28.27
CA ILE A 671 -2.91 -15.87 28.90
C ILE A 671 -3.10 -15.99 30.42
N PHE A 672 -4.18 -16.62 30.88
CA PHE A 672 -4.44 -16.81 32.30
C PHE A 672 -3.33 -17.61 33.00
N LYS A 673 -2.94 -18.73 32.41
CA LYS A 673 -1.83 -19.56 32.88
C LYS A 673 -0.51 -18.80 32.97
N PHE A 674 -0.19 -17.96 31.98
CA PHE A 674 1.01 -17.13 32.00
C PHE A 674 0.98 -16.13 33.16
N MET A 675 -0.14 -15.43 33.36
CA MET A 675 -0.32 -14.43 34.43
C MET A 675 -0.21 -15.04 35.83
N VAL A 676 -0.83 -16.21 36.05
CA VAL A 676 -0.75 -16.92 37.33
C VAL A 676 0.68 -17.42 37.58
N LYS A 677 1.35 -18.01 36.58
CA LYS A 677 2.75 -18.44 36.70
C LYS A 677 3.68 -17.28 37.03
N HIS A 678 3.43 -16.11 36.45
CA HIS A 678 4.20 -14.90 36.69
C HIS A 678 4.13 -14.45 38.16
N ARG A 679 2.95 -14.51 38.77
CA ARG A 679 2.76 -14.16 40.20
C ARG A 679 3.38 -15.20 41.14
N GLY A 680 3.57 -16.44 40.70
CA GLY A 680 4.21 -17.52 41.46
C GLY A 680 3.22 -18.55 42.02
N LYS A 681 3.72 -19.56 42.73
CA LYS A 681 2.90 -20.63 43.33
C LYS A 681 2.24 -20.24 44.65
N ASP A 682 2.84 -19.31 45.40
CA ASP A 682 2.35 -18.84 46.70
C ASP A 682 1.22 -17.79 46.59
N VAL A 683 0.61 -17.69 45.40
CA VAL A 683 -0.36 -16.65 45.09
C VAL A 683 -1.72 -17.04 45.63
N LEU A 684 -2.18 -16.29 46.64
CA LEU A 684 -3.55 -16.35 47.11
C LEU A 684 -4.47 -15.70 46.06
N LEU A 685 -5.19 -16.53 45.30
CA LEU A 685 -6.26 -16.07 44.42
C LEU A 685 -7.52 -15.77 45.24
N SER A 686 -8.16 -14.63 44.96
CA SER A 686 -9.43 -14.27 45.56
C SER A 686 -10.56 -15.15 45.04
N GLU A 687 -11.66 -15.21 45.79
CA GLU A 687 -12.88 -15.89 45.36
C GLU A 687 -13.41 -15.32 44.04
N ASP A 688 -13.27 -14.02 43.79
CA ASP A 688 -13.71 -13.38 42.55
C ASP A 688 -12.95 -13.89 41.31
N VAL A 689 -11.64 -14.13 41.40
CA VAL A 689 -10.86 -14.72 40.29
C VAL A 689 -11.37 -16.12 39.97
N TYR A 690 -11.63 -16.95 41.00
CA TYR A 690 -12.20 -18.28 40.81
C TYR A 690 -13.61 -18.21 40.21
N LYS A 691 -14.47 -17.30 40.67
CA LYS A 691 -15.81 -17.09 40.11
C LYS A 691 -15.75 -16.69 38.64
N THR A 692 -14.86 -15.76 38.28
CA THR A 692 -14.69 -15.33 36.88
C THR A 692 -14.17 -16.48 36.02
N ALA A 693 -13.22 -17.29 36.50
CA ALA A 693 -12.75 -18.47 35.78
C ALA A 693 -13.87 -19.50 35.59
N LEU A 694 -14.67 -19.77 36.63
CA LEU A 694 -15.80 -20.71 36.57
C LEU A 694 -16.93 -20.25 35.65
N ALA A 695 -17.18 -18.94 35.57
CA ALA A 695 -18.16 -18.35 34.65
C ALA A 695 -17.70 -18.39 33.18
N ASN A 696 -16.42 -18.64 32.91
CA ASN A 696 -15.90 -18.73 31.54
C ASN A 696 -16.27 -20.09 30.92
N HIS A 697 -17.26 -20.08 30.02
CA HIS A 697 -17.74 -21.30 29.36
C HIS A 697 -16.76 -21.88 28.32
N SER A 698 -15.76 -21.12 27.88
CA SER A 698 -14.78 -21.54 26.87
C SER A 698 -13.57 -22.22 27.50
N TRP A 699 -13.00 -21.63 28.56
CA TRP A 699 -11.74 -22.08 29.18
C TRP A 699 -11.83 -22.29 30.69
N GLY A 700 -13.01 -22.17 31.29
CA GLY A 700 -13.17 -22.27 32.74
C GLY A 700 -12.72 -23.61 33.32
N TYR A 701 -13.01 -24.72 32.63
CA TYR A 701 -12.52 -26.04 33.03
C TYR A 701 -10.98 -26.11 33.01
N GLU A 702 -10.36 -25.68 31.90
CA GLU A 702 -8.91 -25.71 31.71
C GLU A 702 -8.21 -24.79 32.72
N ASN A 703 -8.80 -23.63 33.01
CA ASN A 703 -8.30 -22.69 34.01
C ASN A 703 -8.36 -23.30 35.42
N ILE A 704 -9.50 -23.86 35.83
CA ILE A 704 -9.66 -24.47 37.15
C ILE A 704 -8.80 -25.73 37.30
N LYS A 705 -8.70 -26.55 36.25
CA LYS A 705 -7.80 -27.70 36.21
C LYS A 705 -6.35 -27.28 36.40
N PHE A 706 -5.88 -26.29 35.64
CA PHE A 706 -4.54 -25.76 35.79
C PHE A 706 -4.27 -25.24 37.20
N LEU A 707 -5.21 -24.47 37.79
CA LEU A 707 -5.08 -24.00 39.18
C LEU A 707 -4.96 -25.15 40.16
N SER A 708 -5.77 -26.21 40.00
CA SER A 708 -5.74 -27.39 40.88
C SER A 708 -4.44 -28.21 40.81
N GLU A 709 -3.74 -28.16 39.67
CA GLU A 709 -2.47 -28.86 39.44
C GLU A 709 -1.25 -27.99 39.80
N TYR A 710 -1.36 -26.67 39.65
CA TYR A 710 -0.25 -25.74 39.80
C TYR A 710 -0.12 -25.14 41.20
N LEU A 711 -1.25 -24.81 41.84
CA LEU A 711 -1.26 -24.30 43.21
C LEU A 711 -1.18 -25.48 44.18
N GLU A 712 -0.29 -25.38 45.17
CA GLU A 712 -0.15 -26.41 46.22
C GLU A 712 -1.32 -26.36 47.22
N ASP A 713 -2.02 -25.21 47.28
CA ASP A 713 -3.21 -25.01 48.10
C ASP A 713 -4.48 -25.55 47.45
N LYS A 714 -5.34 -26.15 48.27
CA LYS A 714 -6.67 -26.61 47.85
C LYS A 714 -7.59 -25.43 47.49
N ILE A 715 -8.36 -25.58 46.41
CA ILE A 715 -9.31 -24.56 45.90
C ILE A 715 -10.36 -24.27 46.98
N PRO A 716 -10.57 -23.03 47.43
CA PRO A 716 -11.64 -22.74 48.39
C PRO A 716 -13.00 -23.11 47.79
N ILE A 717 -13.84 -23.81 48.54
CA ILE A 717 -15.21 -24.10 48.10
C ILE A 717 -16.18 -23.20 48.86
N SER A 718 -16.88 -22.32 48.14
CA SER A 718 -18.00 -21.52 48.66
C SER A 718 -19.28 -21.85 47.90
N LYS A 719 -20.43 -21.49 48.46
CA LYS A 719 -21.73 -21.62 47.77
C LYS A 719 -21.75 -20.88 46.42
N GLU A 720 -21.06 -19.74 46.34
CA GLU A 720 -21.01 -18.91 45.14
C GLU A 720 -20.15 -19.55 44.04
N LEU A 721 -19.06 -20.23 44.41
CA LEU A 721 -18.22 -20.98 43.48
C LEU A 721 -18.93 -22.23 42.95
N VAL A 722 -19.61 -22.97 43.80
CA VAL A 722 -20.39 -24.14 43.35
C VAL A 722 -21.53 -23.70 42.42
N ARG A 723 -22.16 -22.56 42.70
CA ARG A 723 -23.18 -21.97 41.81
C ARG A 723 -22.59 -21.56 40.46
N ALA A 724 -21.43 -20.89 40.45
CA ALA A 724 -20.74 -20.53 39.21
C ALA A 724 -20.32 -21.78 38.41
N ALA A 725 -19.84 -22.83 39.09
CA ALA A 725 -19.51 -24.11 38.46
C ALA A 725 -20.73 -24.79 37.84
N ALA A 726 -21.89 -24.76 38.52
CA ALA A 726 -23.12 -25.38 38.07
C ALA A 726 -23.64 -24.80 36.73
N GLY A 727 -23.41 -23.50 36.49
CA GLY A 727 -23.77 -22.85 35.23
C GLY A 727 -22.77 -23.08 34.08
N ASN A 728 -21.62 -23.71 34.31
CA ASN A 728 -20.61 -23.90 33.26
C ASN A 728 -20.96 -25.08 32.33
N ARG A 729 -20.63 -25.01 31.04
CA ARG A 729 -20.89 -26.10 30.07
C ARG A 729 -20.21 -27.42 30.43
N ARG A 730 -19.11 -27.35 31.18
CA ARG A 730 -18.37 -28.50 31.72
C ARG A 730 -18.56 -28.65 33.23
N ALA A 731 -19.71 -28.25 33.75
CA ALA A 731 -20.04 -28.27 35.18
C ALA A 731 -19.66 -29.60 35.86
N TYR A 732 -19.98 -30.74 35.24
CA TYR A 732 -19.64 -32.07 35.78
C TYR A 732 -18.13 -32.26 36.00
N ASP A 733 -17.31 -31.95 35.00
CA ASP A 733 -15.86 -32.13 35.10
C ASP A 733 -15.24 -31.15 36.12
N ILE A 734 -15.76 -29.92 36.17
CA ILE A 734 -15.37 -28.90 37.15
C ILE A 734 -15.71 -29.36 38.56
N LEU A 735 -16.88 -29.97 38.76
CA LEU A 735 -17.29 -30.50 40.07
C LEU A 735 -16.36 -31.62 40.54
N GLU A 736 -15.90 -32.51 39.66
CA GLU A 736 -14.91 -33.53 40.02
C GLU A 736 -13.62 -32.89 40.54
N ILE A 737 -13.14 -31.83 39.89
CA ILE A 737 -11.95 -31.09 40.36
C ILE A 737 -12.22 -30.46 41.73
N LEU A 738 -13.37 -29.83 41.93
CA LEU A 738 -13.74 -29.23 43.22
C LEU A 738 -13.84 -30.29 44.34
N ILE A 739 -14.36 -31.49 44.07
CA ILE A 739 -14.43 -32.59 45.04
C ILE A 739 -13.03 -33.11 45.38
N GLN A 740 -12.15 -33.27 44.39
CA GLN A 740 -10.82 -33.85 44.58
C GLN A 740 -9.83 -32.87 45.21
N HIS A 741 -9.85 -31.62 44.76
CA HIS A 741 -8.84 -30.60 45.07
C HIS A 741 -9.37 -29.43 45.89
N GLY A 742 -10.65 -29.43 46.28
CA GLY A 742 -11.24 -28.34 47.04
C GLY A 742 -11.05 -28.44 48.56
N LYS A 743 -11.06 -27.27 49.21
CA LYS A 743 -10.96 -27.08 50.66
C LYS A 743 -12.36 -26.88 51.24
N GLY A 744 -13.07 -27.99 51.43
CA GLY A 744 -14.48 -28.03 51.83
C GLY A 744 -15.22 -29.13 51.05
N GLY A 745 -16.50 -29.34 51.34
CA GLY A 745 -17.39 -30.14 50.49
C GLY A 745 -18.25 -29.22 49.60
N PRO A 746 -18.59 -29.61 48.36
CA PRO A 746 -19.53 -28.84 47.55
C PRO A 746 -20.90 -28.84 48.23
N LEU A 747 -21.45 -27.66 48.49
CA LEU A 747 -22.75 -27.50 49.15
C LEU A 747 -23.86 -27.37 48.11
N LEU A 748 -24.87 -28.22 48.17
CA LEU A 748 -26.06 -28.09 47.34
C LEU A 748 -27.07 -27.13 47.99
N THR A 749 -27.09 -25.87 47.54
CA THR A 749 -28.16 -24.91 47.88
C THR A 749 -29.23 -24.89 46.80
N GLU A 750 -30.37 -24.26 47.07
CA GLU A 750 -31.42 -24.03 46.06
C GLU A 750 -30.89 -23.23 44.86
N ASP A 751 -30.06 -22.20 45.09
CA ASP A 751 -29.43 -21.42 44.01
C ASP A 751 -28.49 -22.26 43.14
N VAL A 752 -27.74 -23.19 43.75
CA VAL A 752 -26.87 -24.14 43.03
C VAL A 752 -27.71 -25.11 42.23
N ALA A 753 -28.79 -25.63 42.82
CA ALA A 753 -29.70 -26.53 42.14
C ALA A 753 -30.34 -25.83 40.93
N LYS A 754 -30.83 -24.61 41.11
CA LYS A 754 -31.43 -23.81 40.04
C LYS A 754 -30.44 -23.53 38.91
N ALA A 755 -29.23 -23.07 39.24
CA ALA A 755 -28.17 -22.85 38.25
C ALA A 755 -27.81 -24.13 37.48
N ALA A 756 -27.76 -25.28 38.16
CA ALA A 756 -27.57 -26.56 37.49
C ALA A 756 -28.76 -26.90 36.57
N THR A 757 -30.00 -26.69 37.01
CA THR A 757 -31.19 -27.01 36.21
C THR A 757 -31.36 -26.14 34.96
N GLU A 758 -30.75 -24.95 34.93
CA GLU A 758 -30.73 -24.09 33.76
C GLU A 758 -29.70 -24.55 32.70
N ASP A 759 -28.68 -25.33 33.08
CA ASP A 759 -27.71 -25.91 32.14
C ASP A 759 -28.21 -27.22 31.50
N GLN A 760 -28.02 -27.36 30.19
CA GLN A 760 -28.43 -28.53 29.41
C GLN A 760 -27.89 -29.87 29.94
N HIS A 761 -26.75 -29.90 30.64
CA HIS A 761 -26.16 -31.12 31.22
C HIS A 761 -26.22 -31.16 32.75
N GLY A 762 -26.95 -30.24 33.39
CA GLY A 762 -27.06 -30.12 34.85
C GLY A 762 -27.49 -31.37 35.59
N HIS A 763 -28.23 -32.28 34.95
CA HIS A 763 -28.61 -33.58 35.52
C HIS A 763 -27.38 -34.43 35.96
N LYS A 764 -26.25 -34.34 35.25
CA LYS A 764 -25.00 -35.05 35.64
C LYS A 764 -24.37 -34.40 36.86
N PHE A 765 -24.39 -33.07 36.93
CA PHE A 765 -23.88 -32.29 38.06
C PHE A 765 -24.65 -32.61 39.34
N LEU A 766 -25.99 -32.53 39.28
CA LEU A 766 -26.87 -32.85 40.41
C LEU A 766 -26.70 -34.30 40.88
N ARG A 767 -26.69 -35.26 39.94
CA ARG A 767 -26.48 -36.69 40.27
C ARG A 767 -25.17 -36.90 41.04
N ARG A 768 -24.11 -36.20 40.67
CA ARG A 768 -22.81 -36.34 41.32
C ARG A 768 -22.80 -35.73 42.73
N LEU A 769 -23.45 -34.60 42.93
CA LEU A 769 -23.65 -34.02 44.26
C LEU A 769 -24.43 -34.98 45.19
N PHE A 770 -25.49 -35.62 44.68
CA PHE A 770 -26.24 -36.62 45.46
C PHE A 770 -25.40 -37.85 45.81
N GLN A 771 -24.54 -38.33 44.89
CA GLN A 771 -23.59 -39.40 45.19
C GLN A 771 -22.54 -39.01 46.23
N HIS A 772 -22.21 -37.72 46.32
CA HIS A 772 -21.31 -37.17 47.33
C HIS A 772 -21.99 -37.00 48.71
N GLY A 773 -23.29 -37.30 48.82
CA GLY A 773 -24.03 -37.28 50.09
C GLY A 773 -24.74 -35.97 50.41
N GLU A 774 -24.77 -35.01 49.47
CA GLU A 774 -25.54 -33.77 49.64
C GLU A 774 -27.05 -34.05 49.64
N LYS A 775 -27.77 -33.40 50.55
CA LYS A 775 -29.23 -33.52 50.66
C LYS A 775 -29.91 -32.61 49.64
N VAL A 776 -31.03 -33.06 49.09
CA VAL A 776 -31.85 -32.25 48.18
C VAL A 776 -32.36 -31.01 48.92
N PRO A 777 -32.19 -29.80 48.34
CA PRO A 777 -32.84 -28.60 48.86
C PRO A 777 -34.37 -28.75 48.70
N PRO A 778 -35.18 -28.05 49.50
CA PRO A 778 -36.63 -28.07 49.32
C PRO A 778 -36.98 -27.83 47.84
N VAL A 779 -37.73 -28.76 47.25
CA VAL A 779 -38.11 -28.65 45.83
C VAL A 779 -39.11 -27.50 45.74
N SER A 780 -38.65 -26.31 45.37
CA SER A 780 -39.51 -25.14 45.17
C SER A 780 -40.18 -25.18 43.80
N GLU A 781 -41.27 -24.43 43.66
CA GLU A 781 -41.96 -24.27 42.37
C GLU A 781 -41.03 -23.71 41.29
N ASP A 782 -40.19 -22.74 41.66
CA ASP A 782 -39.17 -22.15 40.78
C ASP A 782 -38.17 -23.17 40.25
N LEU A 783 -37.74 -24.12 41.10
CA LEU A 783 -36.81 -25.18 40.71
C LEU A 783 -37.47 -26.20 39.76
N VAL A 784 -38.75 -26.54 40.02
CA VAL A 784 -39.53 -27.42 39.14
C VAL A 784 -39.77 -26.76 37.78
N LYS A 785 -40.07 -25.46 37.77
CA LYS A 785 -40.24 -24.66 36.54
C LYS A 785 -38.95 -24.58 35.74
N ALA A 786 -37.83 -24.30 36.39
CA ALA A 786 -36.51 -24.29 35.75
C ALA A 786 -36.16 -25.66 35.14
N ALA A 787 -36.42 -26.75 35.88
CA ALA A 787 -36.26 -28.10 35.36
C ALA A 787 -37.21 -28.40 34.18
N ALA A 788 -38.46 -27.93 34.22
CA ALA A 788 -39.44 -28.12 33.14
C ALA A 788 -39.01 -27.44 31.83
N GLY A 789 -38.31 -26.30 31.90
CA GLY A 789 -37.73 -25.64 30.74
C GLY A 789 -36.46 -26.32 30.17
N ASN A 790 -35.88 -27.31 30.85
CA ASN A 790 -34.63 -27.95 30.45
C ASN A 790 -34.86 -29.15 29.52
N ILE A 791 -34.02 -29.34 28.49
CA ILE A 791 -34.10 -30.46 27.54
C ILE A 791 -34.03 -31.86 28.20
N HIS A 792 -33.42 -31.96 29.38
CA HIS A 792 -33.33 -33.18 30.19
C HIS A 792 -34.13 -33.04 31.50
N GLY A 793 -35.12 -32.14 31.52
CA GLY A 793 -35.95 -31.82 32.67
C GLY A 793 -36.59 -33.04 33.34
N ALA A 794 -37.06 -34.02 32.56
CA ALA A 794 -37.62 -35.25 33.13
C ALA A 794 -36.59 -36.05 33.96
N GLN A 795 -35.31 -36.06 33.56
CA GLN A 795 -34.25 -36.70 34.34
C GLN A 795 -33.89 -35.89 35.59
N ILE A 796 -33.89 -34.56 35.47
CA ILE A 796 -33.64 -33.64 36.58
C ILE A 796 -34.74 -33.81 37.64
N LEU A 797 -36.01 -33.76 37.24
CA LEU A 797 -37.15 -33.96 38.14
C LEU A 797 -37.12 -35.34 38.81
N LYS A 798 -36.81 -36.41 38.06
CA LYS A 798 -36.63 -37.75 38.65
C LYS A 798 -35.55 -37.76 39.73
N LEU A 799 -34.41 -37.10 39.50
CA LEU A 799 -33.34 -37.02 40.49
C LEU A 799 -33.76 -36.20 41.72
N LEU A 800 -34.44 -35.07 41.52
CA LEU A 800 -34.93 -34.22 42.61
C LEU A 800 -35.98 -34.94 43.47
N PHE A 801 -36.95 -35.64 42.85
CA PHE A 801 -37.99 -36.38 43.56
C PHE A 801 -37.51 -37.70 44.19
N GLN A 802 -36.45 -38.34 43.67
CA GLN A 802 -35.86 -39.55 44.27
C GLN A 802 -35.13 -39.26 45.58
N HIS A 803 -34.55 -38.06 45.72
CA HIS A 803 -33.71 -37.69 46.85
C HIS A 803 -34.33 -36.61 47.76
N GLY A 804 -35.47 -36.01 47.38
CA GLY A 804 -36.17 -34.96 48.13
C GLY A 804 -37.52 -35.42 48.71
N GLU A 805 -38.18 -34.53 49.47
CA GLU A 805 -39.58 -34.70 49.86
C GLU A 805 -40.50 -34.55 48.64
N LYS A 806 -41.78 -34.93 48.75
CA LYS A 806 -42.75 -34.79 47.65
C LYS A 806 -42.77 -33.35 47.14
N GLY A 807 -42.74 -33.21 45.81
CA GLY A 807 -42.68 -31.91 45.14
C GLY A 807 -43.90 -31.03 45.42
N PRO A 808 -43.80 -29.71 45.18
CA PRO A 808 -44.89 -28.77 45.37
C PRO A 808 -46.04 -29.08 44.42
N ARG A 809 -47.22 -28.53 44.73
CA ARG A 809 -48.38 -28.65 43.84
C ARG A 809 -48.04 -28.04 42.47
N ASN A 810 -48.24 -28.81 41.41
CA ASN A 810 -47.95 -28.36 40.04
C ASN A 810 -48.80 -27.12 39.71
N SER A 811 -48.17 -25.97 39.51
CA SER A 811 -48.82 -24.74 39.06
C SER A 811 -49.04 -24.74 37.55
N GLU A 812 -49.91 -23.85 37.09
CA GLU A 812 -50.14 -23.64 35.65
C GLU A 812 -48.84 -23.30 34.90
N GLU A 813 -47.98 -22.47 35.49
CA GLU A 813 -46.71 -22.05 34.88
C GLU A 813 -45.71 -23.20 34.68
N VAL A 814 -45.65 -24.14 35.65
CA VAL A 814 -44.83 -25.36 35.52
C VAL A 814 -45.34 -26.25 34.40
N LEU A 815 -46.66 -26.37 34.26
CA LEU A 815 -47.28 -27.21 33.23
C LEU A 815 -47.17 -26.60 31.83
N VAL A 816 -47.23 -25.26 31.73
CA VAL A 816 -46.94 -24.54 30.49
C VAL A 816 -45.49 -24.79 30.09
N ALA A 817 -44.52 -24.54 30.98
CA ALA A 817 -43.10 -24.78 30.70
C ALA A 817 -42.82 -26.25 30.31
N ALA A 818 -43.48 -27.20 30.95
CA ALA A 818 -43.38 -28.62 30.60
C ALA A 818 -43.97 -28.91 29.22
N ALA A 819 -45.12 -28.33 28.86
CA ALA A 819 -45.77 -28.54 27.57
C ALA A 819 -45.01 -27.88 26.40
N GLU A 820 -44.33 -26.76 26.63
CA GLU A 820 -43.45 -26.10 25.65
C GLU A 820 -42.16 -26.89 25.39
N ASN A 821 -41.75 -27.76 26.33
CA ASN A 821 -40.53 -28.53 26.22
C ASN A 821 -40.60 -29.58 25.10
N ASN A 822 -39.52 -29.72 24.32
CA ASN A 822 -39.40 -30.71 23.24
C ASN A 822 -39.69 -32.17 23.65
N TYR A 823 -39.49 -32.52 24.93
CA TYR A 823 -39.81 -33.84 25.50
C TYR A 823 -40.86 -33.73 26.63
N GLY A 824 -41.78 -32.77 26.48
CA GLY A 824 -42.77 -32.39 27.47
C GLY A 824 -43.69 -33.53 27.90
N ASP A 825 -43.93 -34.52 27.04
CA ASP A 825 -44.74 -35.70 27.36
C ASP A 825 -44.11 -36.52 28.51
N LEU A 826 -42.81 -36.84 28.41
CA LEU A 826 -42.07 -37.54 29.47
C LEU A 826 -41.98 -36.71 30.76
N LEU A 827 -41.93 -35.39 30.60
CA LEU A 827 -41.83 -34.42 31.70
C LEU A 827 -43.15 -34.35 32.47
N LEU A 828 -44.28 -34.24 31.75
CA LEU A 828 -45.63 -34.29 32.30
C LEU A 828 -45.92 -35.66 32.93
N GLU A 829 -45.51 -36.79 32.32
CA GLU A 829 -45.61 -38.12 32.96
C GLU A 829 -44.88 -38.16 34.30
N THR A 830 -43.69 -37.58 34.37
CA THR A 830 -42.89 -37.52 35.60
C THR A 830 -43.60 -36.66 36.66
N LEU A 831 -44.18 -35.52 36.28
CA LEU A 831 -44.97 -34.67 37.16
C LEU A 831 -46.27 -35.34 37.63
N ILE A 832 -46.88 -36.21 36.82
CA ILE A 832 -48.06 -37.01 37.20
C ILE A 832 -47.69 -38.11 38.19
N GLN A 833 -46.57 -38.79 37.97
CA GLN A 833 -46.13 -39.91 38.81
C GLN A 833 -45.64 -39.46 40.19
N HIS A 834 -45.02 -38.29 40.27
CA HIS A 834 -44.29 -37.86 41.47
C HIS A 834 -44.75 -36.51 42.06
N GLY A 835 -45.56 -35.72 41.35
CA GLY A 835 -46.08 -34.44 41.84
C GLY A 835 -47.25 -34.60 42.82
N GLU A 836 -47.51 -33.57 43.62
CA GLU A 836 -48.66 -33.52 44.52
C GLU A 836 -49.89 -32.91 43.86
N GLY A 837 -51.01 -33.65 43.86
CA GLY A 837 -52.31 -33.19 43.37
C GLY A 837 -52.58 -33.52 41.89
N SER A 838 -53.83 -33.38 41.48
CA SER A 838 -54.24 -33.51 40.07
C SER A 838 -53.69 -32.35 39.24
N LEU A 839 -53.19 -32.63 38.04
CA LEU A 839 -52.80 -31.60 37.08
C LEU A 839 -53.98 -30.65 36.81
N ILE A 840 -53.79 -29.35 37.07
CA ILE A 840 -54.76 -28.32 36.66
C ILE A 840 -54.44 -27.99 35.20
N ILE A 841 -55.16 -28.65 34.29
CA ILE A 841 -54.99 -28.43 32.85
C ILE A 841 -55.86 -27.24 32.46
N SER A 842 -55.22 -26.10 32.18
CA SER A 842 -55.85 -24.85 31.74
C SER A 842 -55.78 -24.67 30.21
N GLU A 843 -56.41 -23.61 29.71
CA GLU A 843 -56.33 -23.24 28.30
C GLU A 843 -54.89 -22.92 27.85
N GLU A 844 -54.08 -22.27 28.72
CA GLU A 844 -52.68 -21.95 28.41
C GLU A 844 -51.80 -23.21 28.31
N VAL A 845 -52.02 -24.22 29.15
CA VAL A 845 -51.29 -25.51 29.06
C VAL A 845 -51.61 -26.22 27.75
N VAL A 846 -52.88 -26.18 27.31
CA VAL A 846 -53.32 -26.78 26.04
C VAL A 846 -52.76 -26.01 24.84
N LYS A 847 -52.70 -24.67 24.92
CA LYS A 847 -52.08 -23.81 23.90
C LYS A 847 -50.57 -24.07 23.78
N ALA A 848 -49.86 -24.16 24.91
CA ALA A 848 -48.44 -24.53 24.94
C ALA A 848 -48.20 -25.89 24.28
N ALA A 849 -49.02 -26.90 24.62
CA ALA A 849 -48.96 -28.22 23.99
C ALA A 849 -49.22 -28.17 22.48
N ALA A 850 -50.16 -27.34 22.02
CA ALA A 850 -50.46 -27.15 20.62
C ALA A 850 -49.31 -26.51 19.83
N GLY A 851 -48.56 -25.60 20.47
CA GLY A 851 -47.39 -24.94 19.87
C GLY A 851 -46.15 -25.83 19.79
N ASN A 852 -46.14 -26.96 20.48
CA ASN A 852 -44.99 -27.85 20.49
C ASN A 852 -44.83 -28.59 19.15
N VAL A 853 -43.77 -28.24 18.43
CA VAL A 853 -43.52 -28.72 17.06
C VAL A 853 -42.96 -30.15 16.99
N LEU A 854 -42.44 -30.71 18.09
CA LEU A 854 -41.80 -32.04 18.08
C LEU A 854 -42.64 -33.15 18.69
N ARG A 855 -43.37 -32.86 19.78
CA ARG A 855 -44.13 -33.87 20.55
C ARG A 855 -45.53 -33.40 20.95
N GLY A 856 -46.04 -32.32 20.37
CA GLY A 856 -47.33 -31.73 20.75
C GLY A 856 -48.50 -32.72 20.69
N ASP A 857 -48.55 -33.62 19.71
CA ASP A 857 -49.60 -34.64 19.62
C ASP A 857 -49.57 -35.64 20.79
N HIS A 858 -48.37 -36.04 21.24
CA HIS A 858 -48.17 -36.93 22.39
C HIS A 858 -48.55 -36.21 23.69
N ILE A 859 -48.16 -34.95 23.83
CA ILE A 859 -48.53 -34.10 24.97
C ILE A 859 -50.04 -33.95 25.04
N VAL A 860 -50.71 -33.60 23.94
CA VAL A 860 -52.18 -33.46 23.88
C VAL A 860 -52.89 -34.79 24.17
N LYS A 861 -52.39 -35.92 23.65
CA LYS A 861 -52.92 -37.27 23.99
C LYS A 861 -52.83 -37.56 25.49
N LEU A 862 -51.72 -37.21 26.12
CA LEU A 862 -51.52 -37.39 27.56
C LEU A 862 -52.45 -36.48 28.37
N LEU A 863 -52.59 -35.21 28.00
CA LEU A 863 -53.52 -34.28 28.65
C LEU A 863 -54.99 -34.77 28.50
N LEU A 864 -55.36 -35.33 27.35
CA LEU A 864 -56.68 -35.93 27.13
C LEU A 864 -56.94 -37.12 28.06
N GLN A 865 -55.95 -37.99 28.28
CA GLN A 865 -56.07 -39.11 29.22
C GLN A 865 -56.31 -38.62 30.65
N GLN A 866 -55.62 -37.56 31.08
CA GLN A 866 -55.75 -37.01 32.44
C GLN A 866 -57.08 -36.27 32.67
N THR A 867 -57.64 -35.64 31.64
CA THR A 867 -58.93 -34.93 31.72
C THR A 867 -60.16 -35.81 31.44
N GLY A 868 -59.99 -37.13 31.25
CA GLY A 868 -61.08 -38.03 30.90
C GLY A 868 -61.67 -37.78 29.49
N GLY A 869 -60.85 -37.21 28.59
CA GLY A 869 -61.20 -36.96 27.19
C GLY A 869 -61.86 -35.60 26.91
N ASN A 870 -61.70 -34.61 27.80
CA ASN A 870 -62.28 -33.28 27.67
C ASN A 870 -61.29 -32.18 28.09
N LEU A 871 -60.57 -31.61 27.13
CA LEU A 871 -59.63 -30.52 27.34
C LEU A 871 -60.31 -29.14 27.23
N PRO A 872 -59.85 -28.14 28.00
CA PRO A 872 -60.21 -26.75 27.77
C PRO A 872 -59.45 -26.20 26.56
N VAL A 873 -60.05 -26.32 25.37
CA VAL A 873 -59.47 -25.81 24.12
C VAL A 873 -60.00 -24.40 23.86
N SER A 874 -59.11 -23.41 23.92
CA SER A 874 -59.38 -22.01 23.56
C SER A 874 -59.21 -21.78 22.06
N GLU A 875 -59.70 -20.63 21.57
CA GLU A 875 -59.43 -20.18 20.19
C GLU A 875 -57.94 -20.02 19.94
N GLU A 876 -57.19 -19.48 20.91
CA GLU A 876 -55.75 -19.30 20.80
C GLU A 876 -55.00 -20.64 20.68
N ALA A 877 -55.43 -21.68 21.39
CA ALA A 877 -54.85 -23.02 21.27
C ALA A 877 -55.10 -23.62 19.87
N ILE A 878 -56.28 -23.39 19.30
CA ILE A 878 -56.62 -23.84 17.94
C ILE A 878 -55.81 -23.07 16.91
N ASN A 879 -55.69 -21.75 17.06
CA ASN A 879 -54.87 -20.91 16.18
C ASN A 879 -53.40 -21.34 16.23
N THR A 880 -52.89 -21.62 17.43
CA THR A 880 -51.52 -22.14 17.63
C THR A 880 -51.32 -23.49 16.95
N ALA A 881 -52.29 -24.42 17.08
CA ALA A 881 -52.26 -25.70 16.38
C ALA A 881 -52.31 -25.53 14.85
N ALA A 882 -53.13 -24.60 14.35
CA ALA A 882 -53.23 -24.28 12.92
C ALA A 882 -51.90 -23.75 12.36
N GLY A 883 -51.15 -22.98 13.15
CA GLY A 883 -49.83 -22.46 12.81
C GLY A 883 -48.68 -23.46 12.99
N ASN A 884 -48.91 -24.58 13.69
CA ASN A 884 -47.89 -25.60 13.91
C ASN A 884 -47.60 -26.33 12.60
N VAL A 885 -46.39 -26.13 12.08
CA VAL A 885 -46.02 -26.58 10.73
C VAL A 885 -45.63 -28.06 10.64
N PHE A 886 -45.50 -28.78 11.75
CA PHE A 886 -45.04 -30.18 11.76
C PHE A 886 -46.08 -31.16 12.28
N LEU A 887 -46.84 -30.80 13.32
CA LEU A 887 -47.80 -31.70 13.99
C LEU A 887 -49.22 -31.11 14.09
N GLY A 888 -49.46 -29.94 13.49
CA GLY A 888 -50.71 -29.22 13.64
C GLY A 888 -51.95 -30.03 13.24
N ASP A 889 -51.87 -30.84 12.18
CA ASP A 889 -53.02 -31.61 11.69
C ASP A 889 -53.39 -32.77 12.65
N GLU A 890 -52.41 -33.44 13.24
CA GLU A 890 -52.61 -34.46 14.27
C GLU A 890 -53.16 -33.85 15.57
N ILE A 891 -52.62 -32.71 16.00
CA ILE A 891 -53.12 -31.97 17.17
C ILE A 891 -54.57 -31.54 16.96
N MET A 892 -54.90 -31.02 15.77
CA MET A 892 -56.26 -30.62 15.42
C MET A 892 -57.23 -31.81 15.37
N LYS A 893 -56.81 -32.97 14.83
CA LYS A 893 -57.61 -34.21 14.89
C LYS A 893 -57.93 -34.59 16.34
N LEU A 894 -56.96 -34.48 17.26
CA LEU A 894 -57.17 -34.76 18.68
C LEU A 894 -58.13 -33.76 19.34
N PHE A 895 -58.06 -32.47 18.98
CA PHE A 895 -59.02 -31.48 19.46
C PHE A 895 -60.45 -31.77 18.99
N PHE A 896 -60.63 -32.19 17.74
CA PHE A 896 -61.96 -32.55 17.21
C PHE A 896 -62.52 -33.88 17.76
N GLN A 897 -61.68 -34.80 18.22
CA GLN A 897 -62.10 -36.10 18.75
C GLN A 897 -62.61 -36.07 20.21
N GLN A 898 -62.63 -34.90 20.85
CA GLN A 898 -63.05 -34.77 22.25
C GLN A 898 -64.52 -35.19 22.47
N LYS A 899 -64.79 -35.88 23.58
CA LYS A 899 -66.08 -36.56 23.86
C LYS A 899 -67.27 -35.64 24.21
N LYS A 900 -67.14 -34.33 24.07
CA LYS A 900 -68.23 -33.39 24.40
C LYS A 900 -69.29 -33.38 23.30
N LYS A 901 -70.42 -34.05 23.57
CA LYS A 901 -71.65 -33.98 22.76
C LYS A 901 -72.05 -32.51 22.52
N GLY A 902 -71.80 -32.01 21.31
CA GLY A 902 -72.46 -30.83 20.75
C GLY A 902 -71.84 -29.46 21.02
N LYS A 903 -70.67 -29.34 21.68
CA LYS A 903 -69.98 -28.05 21.84
C LYS A 903 -68.97 -27.89 20.70
N ARG A 904 -69.25 -26.99 19.75
CA ARG A 904 -68.31 -26.66 18.65
C ARG A 904 -67.07 -25.96 19.22
N LEU A 905 -65.93 -26.22 18.61
CA LEU A 905 -64.68 -25.51 18.91
C LEU A 905 -64.75 -24.09 18.32
N PRO A 906 -64.15 -23.08 18.98
CA PRO A 906 -64.13 -21.71 18.47
C PRO A 906 -63.18 -21.59 17.27
N ILE A 907 -63.71 -21.74 16.06
CA ILE A 907 -62.97 -21.53 14.80
C ILE A 907 -63.35 -20.16 14.25
N SER A 908 -62.43 -19.20 14.32
CA SER A 908 -62.58 -17.84 13.80
C SER A 908 -61.91 -17.68 12.43
N GLU A 909 -62.09 -16.51 11.80
CA GLU A 909 -61.38 -16.16 10.56
C GLU A 909 -59.86 -16.17 10.75
N GLU A 910 -59.35 -15.75 11.90
CA GLU A 910 -57.91 -15.76 12.18
C GLU A 910 -57.33 -17.18 12.21
N VAL A 911 -58.07 -18.16 12.76
CA VAL A 911 -57.69 -19.59 12.69
C VAL A 911 -57.57 -20.05 11.24
N VAL A 912 -58.53 -19.64 10.39
CA VAL A 912 -58.55 -20.01 8.97
C VAL A 912 -57.41 -19.34 8.21
N LYS A 913 -57.11 -18.07 8.47
CA LYS A 913 -55.95 -17.37 7.91
C LYS A 913 -54.65 -18.07 8.28
N THR A 914 -54.46 -18.40 9.55
CA THR A 914 -53.26 -19.13 10.02
C THR A 914 -53.13 -20.50 9.36
N ALA A 915 -54.25 -21.25 9.22
CA ALA A 915 -54.26 -22.52 8.51
C ALA A 915 -53.91 -22.37 7.01
N ALA A 916 -54.47 -21.37 6.34
CA ALA A 916 -54.19 -21.07 4.93
C ALA A 916 -52.73 -20.63 4.71
N GLY A 917 -52.15 -19.91 5.67
CA GLY A 917 -50.75 -19.47 5.66
C GLY A 917 -49.74 -20.55 6.07
N ASN A 918 -50.18 -21.71 6.58
CA ASN A 918 -49.28 -22.78 6.99
C ASN A 918 -48.61 -23.43 5.77
N ILE A 919 -47.31 -23.18 5.63
CA ILE A 919 -46.54 -23.59 4.44
C ILE A 919 -46.40 -25.10 4.29
N TYR A 920 -46.42 -25.90 5.35
CA TYR A 920 -46.18 -27.35 5.25
C TYR A 920 -47.44 -28.19 5.37
N LEU A 921 -48.39 -27.78 6.21
CA LEU A 921 -49.62 -28.54 6.48
C LEU A 921 -50.90 -27.84 6.03
N GLY A 922 -50.82 -26.65 5.41
CA GLY A 922 -51.98 -25.81 5.13
C GLY A 922 -53.10 -26.49 4.35
N TYR A 923 -52.80 -27.29 3.33
CA TYR A 923 -53.82 -28.08 2.61
C TYR A 923 -54.54 -29.08 3.52
N GLY A 924 -53.80 -29.84 4.33
CA GLY A 924 -54.37 -30.81 5.27
C GLY A 924 -55.19 -30.12 6.37
N MET A 925 -54.68 -28.99 6.85
CA MET A 925 -55.33 -28.16 7.87
C MET A 925 -56.67 -27.60 7.38
N MET A 926 -56.67 -27.00 6.18
CA MET A 926 -57.88 -26.47 5.56
C MET A 926 -58.91 -27.58 5.31
N LYS A 927 -58.48 -28.76 4.88
CA LYS A 927 -59.36 -29.92 4.73
C LYS A 927 -60.01 -30.35 6.05
N LEU A 928 -59.25 -30.38 7.15
CA LEU A 928 -59.78 -30.71 8.48
C LEU A 928 -60.79 -29.67 8.98
N LEU A 929 -60.49 -28.38 8.81
CA LEU A 929 -61.40 -27.30 9.18
C LEU A 929 -62.72 -27.36 8.40
N PHE A 930 -62.66 -27.59 7.08
CA PHE A 930 -63.85 -27.77 6.24
C PHE A 930 -64.68 -29.01 6.63
N GLN A 931 -64.05 -30.12 6.99
CA GLN A 931 -64.77 -31.32 7.44
C GLN A 931 -65.58 -31.09 8.72
N GLN A 932 -65.17 -30.14 9.56
CA GLN A 932 -65.82 -29.86 10.85
C GLN A 932 -66.86 -28.74 10.77
N GLU A 933 -66.54 -27.62 10.11
CA GLU A 933 -67.43 -26.45 10.06
C GLU A 933 -68.27 -26.38 8.76
N GLY A 934 -67.87 -27.11 7.70
CA GLY A 934 -68.56 -27.12 6.41
C GLY A 934 -68.63 -25.73 5.77
N GLU A 935 -69.80 -25.38 5.21
CA GLU A 935 -70.08 -24.07 4.60
C GLU A 935 -70.03 -22.88 5.59
N ARG A 936 -69.91 -23.14 6.90
CA ARG A 936 -69.84 -22.08 7.92
C ARG A 936 -68.42 -21.59 8.19
N LEU A 937 -67.42 -22.18 7.54
CA LEU A 937 -66.03 -21.76 7.70
C LEU A 937 -65.86 -20.34 7.10
N PRO A 938 -65.33 -19.35 7.85
CA PRO A 938 -65.18 -17.98 7.38
C PRO A 938 -64.07 -17.89 6.31
N ILE A 939 -64.45 -18.02 5.04
CA ILE A 939 -63.57 -17.79 3.89
C ILE A 939 -63.77 -16.36 3.39
N SER A 940 -62.89 -15.46 3.80
CA SER A 940 -62.84 -14.07 3.32
C SER A 940 -61.85 -13.92 2.15
N GLU A 941 -61.87 -12.76 1.49
CA GLU A 941 -60.86 -12.39 0.50
C GLU A 941 -59.43 -12.47 1.07
N GLU A 942 -59.25 -12.09 2.33
CA GLU A 942 -57.95 -12.11 2.99
C GLU A 942 -57.44 -13.55 3.20
N VAL A 943 -58.32 -14.50 3.54
CA VAL A 943 -57.97 -15.94 3.58
C VAL A 943 -57.48 -16.43 2.23
N ILE A 944 -58.14 -16.01 1.15
CA ILE A 944 -57.79 -16.40 -0.22
C ILE A 944 -56.46 -15.76 -0.64
N LYS A 945 -56.23 -14.49 -0.29
CA LYS A 945 -54.96 -13.80 -0.51
C LYS A 945 -53.80 -14.51 0.20
N ILE A 946 -53.99 -14.90 1.46
CA ILE A 946 -52.97 -15.65 2.21
C ILE A 946 -52.72 -17.04 1.58
N ALA A 947 -53.77 -17.74 1.15
CA ALA A 947 -53.62 -19.01 0.43
C ALA A 947 -52.86 -18.84 -0.90
N ALA A 948 -53.12 -17.76 -1.65
CA ALA A 948 -52.41 -17.41 -2.88
C ALA A 948 -50.92 -17.08 -2.62
N GLY A 949 -50.60 -16.43 -1.50
CA GLY A 949 -49.23 -16.15 -1.07
C GLY A 949 -48.49 -17.35 -0.45
N ASN A 950 -49.16 -18.47 -0.19
CA ASN A 950 -48.53 -19.64 0.42
C ASN A 950 -47.61 -20.35 -0.57
N GLU A 951 -46.29 -20.24 -0.36
CA GLU A 951 -45.26 -20.68 -1.30
C GLU A 951 -45.31 -22.18 -1.63
N LYS A 952 -45.67 -23.02 -0.65
CA LYS A 952 -45.51 -24.47 -0.74
C LYS A 952 -46.80 -25.22 -1.05
N MET A 953 -47.91 -24.82 -0.42
CA MET A 953 -49.19 -25.53 -0.49
C MET A 953 -50.31 -24.70 -1.13
N GLY A 954 -50.03 -23.47 -1.57
CA GLY A 954 -51.04 -22.54 -2.07
C GLY A 954 -51.87 -23.09 -3.23
N ASP A 955 -51.27 -23.77 -4.20
CA ASP A 955 -51.97 -24.38 -5.34
C ASP A 955 -53.00 -25.44 -4.90
N LYS A 956 -52.64 -26.31 -3.95
CA LYS A 956 -53.53 -27.33 -3.40
C LYS A 956 -54.64 -26.74 -2.53
N ILE A 957 -54.32 -25.72 -1.73
CA ILE A 957 -55.31 -25.01 -0.90
C ILE A 957 -56.33 -24.31 -1.81
N MET A 958 -55.86 -23.56 -2.81
CA MET A 958 -56.70 -22.84 -3.76
C MET A 958 -57.62 -23.79 -4.56
N LYS A 959 -57.08 -24.91 -5.04
CA LYS A 959 -57.89 -25.94 -5.71
C LYS A 959 -58.98 -26.52 -4.80
N TYR A 960 -58.65 -26.80 -3.54
CA TYR A 960 -59.61 -27.36 -2.59
C TYR A 960 -60.70 -26.36 -2.21
N LEU A 961 -60.35 -25.09 -2.01
CA LEU A 961 -61.32 -24.02 -1.77
C LEU A 961 -62.34 -23.94 -2.91
N LEU A 962 -61.88 -23.96 -4.17
CA LEU A 962 -62.75 -23.95 -5.35
C LEU A 962 -63.70 -25.15 -5.42
N GLU A 963 -63.20 -26.35 -5.06
CA GLU A 963 -64.02 -27.57 -5.01
C GLU A 963 -65.12 -27.50 -3.94
N GLN A 964 -64.87 -26.84 -2.79
CA GLN A 964 -65.82 -26.80 -1.67
C GLN A 964 -66.80 -25.61 -1.71
N THR A 965 -66.37 -24.42 -2.16
CA THR A 965 -67.24 -23.22 -2.19
C THR A 965 -68.05 -23.08 -3.47
N GLY A 966 -67.82 -23.95 -4.47
CA GLY A 966 -68.39 -23.83 -5.80
C GLY A 966 -67.70 -22.75 -6.65
N ARG A 967 -67.65 -22.99 -7.97
CA ARG A 967 -66.84 -22.25 -8.97
C ARG A 967 -67.08 -20.73 -9.04
N ASN A 968 -68.19 -20.21 -8.51
CA ASN A 968 -68.60 -18.80 -8.70
C ASN A 968 -68.55 -17.91 -7.44
N ILE A 969 -67.92 -18.34 -6.35
CA ILE A 969 -68.02 -17.62 -5.06
C ILE A 969 -66.68 -17.12 -4.50
N LEU A 970 -65.52 -17.59 -4.98
CA LEU A 970 -64.24 -17.05 -4.51
C LEU A 970 -63.94 -15.69 -5.17
N PRO A 971 -63.79 -14.59 -4.41
CA PRO A 971 -63.39 -13.29 -4.96
C PRO A 971 -61.96 -13.35 -5.51
N VAL A 972 -61.82 -13.51 -6.83
CA VAL A 972 -60.54 -13.38 -7.53
C VAL A 972 -60.29 -11.89 -7.79
N THR A 973 -59.79 -11.20 -6.77
CA THR A 973 -59.47 -9.77 -6.82
C THR A 973 -58.05 -9.53 -7.36
N GLU A 974 -57.75 -8.27 -7.68
CA GLU A 974 -56.41 -7.85 -8.09
C GLU A 974 -55.35 -8.20 -7.04
N GLU A 975 -55.70 -8.08 -5.75
CA GLU A 975 -54.82 -8.40 -4.62
C GLU A 975 -54.49 -9.90 -4.55
N VAL A 976 -55.44 -10.79 -4.86
CA VAL A 976 -55.22 -12.25 -4.92
C VAL A 976 -54.33 -12.63 -6.11
N LEU A 977 -54.52 -11.99 -7.26
CA LEU A 977 -53.68 -12.20 -8.45
C LEU A 977 -52.26 -11.70 -8.21
N LYS A 978 -52.10 -10.56 -7.53
CA LYS A 978 -50.81 -10.01 -7.15
C LYS A 978 -50.07 -10.93 -6.18
N ALA A 979 -50.74 -11.41 -5.13
CA ALA A 979 -50.17 -12.37 -4.19
C ALA A 979 -49.74 -13.67 -4.89
N SER A 980 -50.54 -14.15 -5.87
CA SER A 980 -50.19 -15.32 -6.69
C SER A 980 -48.98 -15.07 -7.59
N ALA A 981 -48.84 -13.85 -8.14
CA ALA A 981 -47.71 -13.48 -9.00
C ALA A 981 -46.41 -13.26 -8.22
N GLU A 982 -46.49 -12.79 -6.98
CA GLU A 982 -45.35 -12.62 -6.06
C GLU A 982 -44.87 -13.95 -5.45
N ASN A 983 -45.71 -14.99 -5.48
CA ASN A 983 -45.38 -16.33 -5.00
C ASN A 983 -44.39 -17.04 -5.96
N THR A 984 -43.12 -17.07 -5.56
CA THR A 984 -42.01 -17.56 -6.38
C THR A 984 -41.98 -19.09 -6.58
N GLU A 985 -42.75 -19.85 -5.82
CA GLU A 985 -42.69 -21.31 -5.82
C GLU A 985 -43.89 -22.00 -6.49
N CYS A 986 -45.12 -21.71 -6.05
CA CYS A 986 -46.32 -22.32 -6.62
C CYS A 986 -47.26 -21.33 -7.33
N GLY A 987 -46.87 -20.04 -7.41
CA GLY A 987 -47.64 -18.97 -8.04
C GLY A 987 -48.14 -19.28 -9.46
N ALA A 988 -47.30 -19.89 -10.31
CA ALA A 988 -47.71 -20.28 -11.67
C ALA A 988 -48.86 -21.31 -11.68
N ARG A 989 -48.83 -22.30 -10.79
CA ARG A 989 -49.90 -23.31 -10.67
C ARG A 989 -51.16 -22.71 -10.05
N ILE A 990 -51.02 -21.77 -9.11
CA ILE A 990 -52.15 -21.01 -8.57
C ILE A 990 -52.82 -20.20 -9.69
N MET A 991 -52.03 -19.52 -10.52
CA MET A 991 -52.53 -18.77 -11.66
C MET A 991 -53.23 -19.67 -12.69
N GLU A 992 -52.72 -20.89 -12.95
CA GLU A 992 -53.42 -21.89 -13.78
C GLU A 992 -54.77 -22.31 -13.17
N VAL A 993 -54.81 -22.56 -11.86
CA VAL A 993 -56.05 -22.91 -11.14
C VAL A 993 -57.06 -21.75 -11.21
N LEU A 994 -56.61 -20.51 -11.06
CA LEU A 994 -57.44 -19.30 -11.17
C LEU A 994 -57.86 -18.99 -12.63
N GLN A 995 -57.02 -19.34 -13.62
CA GLN A 995 -57.31 -19.11 -15.03
C GLN A 995 -58.35 -20.09 -15.57
N GLN A 996 -58.32 -21.35 -15.14
CA GLN A 996 -59.35 -22.34 -15.49
C GLN A 996 -60.76 -21.89 -15.07
N GLU A 997 -60.88 -21.13 -13.97
CA GLU A 997 -62.13 -20.50 -13.53
C GLU A 997 -62.57 -19.30 -14.38
N ARG A 998 -61.65 -18.58 -15.05
CA ARG A 998 -61.99 -17.44 -15.94
C ARG A 998 -62.29 -17.84 -17.40
N SER A 999 -61.92 -19.05 -17.81
CA SER A 999 -62.06 -19.54 -19.20
C SER A 999 -63.29 -20.41 -19.48
N LEU A 1000 -64.28 -20.38 -18.58
CA LEU A 1000 -65.66 -20.87 -18.74
C LEU A 1000 -66.63 -19.77 -18.30
#